data_AF-A0A7C3TSV7-F1
#
_entry.id   AF-A0A7C3TSV7-F1
#
_cell.length_a   1.000
_cell.length_b   1.000
_cell.length_c   1.000
_cell.angle_alpha   90.00
_cell.angle_beta   90.00
_cell.angle_gamma   90.00
#
_symmetry.space_group_name_H-M   'P 1'
#
loop_
_entity.id
_entity.type
_entity.pdbx_description
1 polymer ?
#
loop_
_entity_poly.entity_id
_entity_poly.type
_entity_poly.pdbx_seq_one_letter_code
_entity_poly.pdbx_strand_id
1 'polypeptide(L)'
;MHMLERSTPVHRLRGGAVVLLCIATAAICAGVSPALAAWAEGAWPFRRAVDVEWVPDKRAGDELAIADILTLGGHVASGENIRVMSEEGKYVPARVLMIGPGDRMRVLFAPARGVRRHYIYFGHPKAPPPPRGLDDVPIRCGLLMEMRKLEGPLASNFKQIEAAFDRSKRIIGRTMVSRLYLGFNPFNEEVEVVSRFAGTLRCPMDGQYGIAGSASDHAAVYIDGKPVLWIPDNPPDIRFNTTVELKRGNHEIVVYHINRVGEQRLTVAWKLPDADRFELIPSRAFGVLPRVTVGALEEKDRLLTADMKIDYIGECFYADHYSHRYRFTAQGAAGSSRGLVPKYEWDFGDGQTAQGQTVEHVFLTDGEYPVKLTARAGLQSDSKTQRLFVSRQYEVIDNPPADVPSAQGKIVAGYDLDKLPLKAAPWACILLERAKEMAALEKIAMRLAGLPGGVELAVWMNTLESAGQALVSDGRIDSAARVWEAVGPQSPLQPFAAKQYAKVMLWRMGNPARTVQLLEPYAAKYPQDTNLQRMYAQALVLNQKVAEGAKILKSMRGEGLPDRKAAIAGALARTIEYYIGEGDVQSGEQQWDRWQQQYPDDFLEGYSVLLRVRLMEIAKVPEAAARIAEAFALAMPRSSYAPRLLDTASRLLAKTDPVKSRALREMLKQKYPEDPLSQEGR
;
A
#
# COMPACT_ATOMS: atom_id res chain seq x y z
N MET A 1 0.67 -52.82 -41.31
CA MET A 1 -0.28 -53.93 -41.20
C MET A 1 -1.68 -53.36 -41.41
N HIS A 2 -2.21 -53.59 -42.62
CA HIS A 2 -3.59 -53.43 -43.15
C HIS A 2 -4.45 -52.20 -42.77
N MET A 3 -4.74 -51.31 -43.74
CA MET A 3 -5.83 -51.32 -44.74
C MET A 3 -7.21 -51.01 -44.10
N LEU A 4 -7.95 -49.96 -44.51
CA LEU A 4 -8.73 -49.97 -45.75
C LEU A 4 -9.13 -48.56 -46.25
N GLU A 5 -9.01 -48.40 -47.57
CA GLU A 5 -9.47 -47.32 -48.44
C GLU A 5 -10.99 -47.36 -48.65
N ARG A 6 -11.59 -46.21 -49.02
CA ARG A 6 -12.58 -46.16 -50.13
C ARG A 6 -12.52 -44.83 -50.87
N SER A 7 -12.47 -44.94 -52.19
CA SER A 7 -12.24 -43.91 -53.20
C SER A 7 -13.44 -43.76 -54.15
N THR A 8 -13.85 -42.50 -54.41
CA THR A 8 -14.30 -41.89 -55.70
C THR A 8 -15.64 -42.34 -56.36
N PRO A 9 -16.30 -41.48 -57.19
CA PRO A 9 -15.84 -41.22 -58.57
C PRO A 9 -15.85 -39.73 -59.03
N VAL A 10 -15.17 -39.55 -60.16
CA VAL A 10 -14.78 -38.35 -60.91
C VAL A 10 -15.81 -38.02 -62.01
N HIS A 11 -16.04 -36.73 -62.33
CA HIS A 11 -16.00 -36.24 -63.73
C HIS A 11 -15.92 -34.70 -63.90
N ARG A 12 -14.80 -34.29 -64.51
CA ARG A 12 -14.38 -33.09 -65.28
C ARG A 12 -15.42 -32.02 -65.66
N LEU A 13 -15.00 -30.73 -65.63
CA LEU A 13 -14.47 -29.99 -66.79
C LEU A 13 -13.94 -28.56 -66.46
N ARG A 14 -12.66 -28.36 -66.82
CA ARG A 14 -11.95 -27.16 -67.36
C ARG A 14 -12.00 -25.79 -66.65
N GLY A 15 -10.79 -25.31 -66.33
CA GLY A 15 -10.40 -23.92 -66.63
C GLY A 15 -9.41 -23.30 -65.64
N GLY A 16 -8.20 -23.00 -66.12
CA GLY A 16 -7.34 -21.96 -65.53
C GLY A 16 -6.27 -22.42 -64.55
N ALA A 17 -5.01 -22.36 -64.99
CA ALA A 17 -3.84 -22.59 -64.16
C ALA A 17 -3.75 -21.58 -63.01
N VAL A 18 -3.66 -22.07 -61.77
CA VAL A 18 -3.30 -21.28 -60.59
C VAL A 18 -1.97 -21.81 -60.08
N VAL A 19 -0.89 -21.09 -60.42
CA VAL A 19 0.38 -21.20 -59.70
C VAL A 19 0.32 -20.18 -58.57
N LEU A 20 0.34 -20.67 -57.34
CA LEU A 20 0.53 -19.88 -56.13
C LEU A 20 1.88 -19.16 -56.23
N LEU A 21 1.84 -17.83 -56.35
CA LEU A 21 2.96 -16.96 -56.02
C LEU A 21 2.48 -16.03 -54.91
N CYS A 22 3.04 -16.19 -53.72
CA CYS A 22 2.89 -15.24 -52.61
C CYS A 22 3.48 -13.89 -53.03
N ILE A 23 2.63 -12.98 -53.49
CA ILE A 23 2.98 -11.58 -53.66
C ILE A 23 2.37 -10.81 -52.50
N ALA A 24 3.24 -10.28 -51.64
CA ALA A 24 2.91 -9.24 -50.69
C ALA A 24 2.47 -7.98 -51.48
N THR A 25 1.17 -7.79 -51.65
CA THR A 25 0.63 -6.50 -52.08
C THR A 25 0.48 -5.60 -50.85
N ALA A 26 1.41 -4.65 -50.75
CA ALA A 26 1.24 -3.43 -49.98
C ALA A 26 -0.02 -2.71 -50.47
N ALA A 27 -1.14 -2.91 -49.77
CA ALA A 27 -2.27 -2.02 -49.87
C ALA A 27 -1.93 -0.76 -49.08
N ILE A 28 -1.37 0.22 -49.81
CA ILE A 28 -1.41 1.63 -49.43
C ILE A 28 -2.89 2.02 -49.41
N CYS A 29 -3.57 1.74 -48.29
CA CYS A 29 -4.69 2.57 -47.90
C CYS A 29 -4.07 3.85 -47.39
N ALA A 30 -3.96 4.84 -48.29
CA ALA A 30 -3.92 6.23 -47.93
C ALA A 30 -5.18 6.50 -47.09
N GLY A 31 -5.06 6.28 -45.79
CA GLY A 31 -6.03 6.78 -44.82
C GLY A 31 -5.98 8.29 -44.95
N VAL A 32 -7.01 8.84 -45.60
CA VAL A 32 -7.39 10.23 -45.43
C VAL A 32 -7.38 10.45 -43.92
N SER A 33 -6.42 11.23 -43.40
CA SER A 33 -6.49 11.72 -42.04
C SER A 33 -7.88 12.30 -41.88
N PRO A 34 -8.73 11.83 -40.94
CA PRO A 34 -9.97 12.53 -40.66
C PRO A 34 -9.57 13.98 -40.41
N ALA A 35 -10.16 14.90 -41.17
CA ALA A 35 -9.86 16.32 -41.07
C ALA A 35 -9.87 16.66 -39.59
N LEU A 36 -8.71 17.01 -39.03
CA LEU A 36 -8.59 17.37 -37.62
C LEU A 36 -9.69 18.39 -37.34
N ALA A 37 -10.60 18.07 -36.42
CA ALA A 37 -11.64 19.00 -35.99
C ALA A 37 -11.02 20.37 -35.81
N ALA A 38 -11.58 21.39 -36.46
CA ALA A 38 -11.07 22.76 -36.37
C ALA A 38 -10.92 23.12 -34.90
N TRP A 39 -9.74 23.60 -34.53
CA TRP A 39 -9.46 23.96 -33.14
C TRP A 39 -10.45 25.02 -32.69
N ALA A 40 -11.13 24.78 -31.58
CA ALA A 40 -12.12 25.72 -31.05
C ALA A 40 -11.43 27.03 -30.65
N GLU A 41 -11.64 28.10 -31.43
CA GLU A 41 -11.12 29.45 -31.21
C GLU A 41 -9.61 29.58 -30.89
N GLY A 42 -9.10 30.81 -30.89
CA GLY A 42 -7.66 31.08 -30.76
C GLY A 42 -7.03 30.65 -29.43
N ALA A 43 -7.81 30.59 -28.36
CA ALA A 43 -7.31 30.76 -26.99
C ALA A 43 -7.40 29.52 -26.08
N TRP A 44 -7.90 28.38 -26.57
CA TRP A 44 -7.86 27.11 -25.85
C TRP A 44 -6.52 26.41 -26.08
N PRO A 45 -5.63 26.24 -25.08
CA PRO A 45 -4.30 25.67 -25.30
C PRO A 45 -4.30 24.15 -25.39
N PHE A 46 -5.26 23.47 -24.75
CA PHE A 46 -5.29 22.02 -24.62
C PHE A 46 -6.65 21.42 -24.98
N ARG A 47 -6.61 20.23 -25.57
CA ARG A 47 -7.79 19.36 -25.68
C ARG A 47 -7.43 17.88 -25.53
N ARG A 48 -8.43 17.05 -25.23
CA ARG A 48 -8.35 15.59 -25.33
C ARG A 48 -9.49 15.06 -26.17
N ALA A 49 -9.18 14.17 -27.11
CA ALA A 49 -10.21 13.40 -27.80
C ALA A 49 -10.89 12.43 -26.83
N VAL A 50 -12.19 12.28 -26.95
CA VAL A 50 -13.01 11.40 -26.12
C VAL A 50 -13.95 10.62 -27.02
N ASP A 51 -13.76 9.30 -27.07
CA ASP A 51 -14.58 8.41 -27.86
C ASP A 51 -15.64 7.73 -26.99
N VAL A 52 -16.90 7.85 -27.39
CA VAL A 52 -18.08 7.28 -26.73
C VAL A 52 -18.52 6.02 -27.46
N GLU A 53 -18.55 4.89 -26.76
CA GLU A 53 -19.00 3.61 -27.28
C GLU A 53 -20.47 3.37 -26.94
N TRP A 54 -21.32 3.47 -27.97
CA TRP A 54 -22.75 3.29 -27.84
C TRP A 54 -23.16 1.84 -27.59
N VAL A 55 -24.17 1.65 -26.73
CA VAL A 55 -24.77 0.34 -26.47
C VAL A 55 -26.03 0.18 -27.36
N PRO A 56 -26.04 -0.72 -28.35
CA PRO A 56 -27.09 -0.78 -29.39
C PRO A 56 -28.54 -0.88 -28.87
N ASP A 57 -28.75 -1.57 -27.74
CA ASP A 57 -30.07 -1.94 -27.23
C ASP A 57 -30.63 -1.01 -26.13
N LYS A 58 -29.90 0.04 -25.74
CA LYS A 58 -30.30 0.90 -24.61
C LYS A 58 -30.81 2.25 -25.11
N ARG A 59 -32.12 2.34 -25.35
CA ARG A 59 -32.82 3.60 -25.66
C ARG A 59 -33.17 4.33 -24.35
N ALA A 60 -32.42 5.37 -24.01
CA ALA A 60 -32.85 6.42 -23.09
C ALA A 60 -32.52 7.77 -23.75
N GLY A 61 -33.54 8.60 -23.97
CA GLY A 61 -33.47 9.80 -24.81
C GLY A 61 -32.72 10.97 -24.19
N ASP A 62 -31.40 10.86 -24.17
CA ASP A 62 -30.33 11.87 -24.17
C ASP A 62 -29.12 11.14 -23.57
N GLU A 63 -28.34 10.48 -24.40
CA GLU A 63 -27.37 9.51 -23.92
C GLU A 63 -26.24 10.27 -23.20
N LEU A 64 -26.07 10.09 -21.89
CA LEU A 64 -25.05 10.75 -21.06
C LEU A 64 -23.73 9.99 -21.09
N ALA A 65 -22.61 10.69 -21.06
CA ALA A 65 -21.27 10.10 -20.97
C ALA A 65 -20.43 10.78 -19.89
N ILE A 66 -19.48 10.03 -19.31
CA ILE A 66 -18.59 10.52 -18.26
C ILE A 66 -17.14 10.30 -18.66
N ALA A 67 -16.31 11.33 -18.51
CA ALA A 67 -14.88 11.26 -18.78
C ALA A 67 -14.10 11.72 -17.54
N ASP A 68 -13.16 10.87 -17.09
CA ASP A 68 -12.12 11.21 -16.14
C ASP A 68 -10.86 11.62 -16.91
N ILE A 69 -10.40 12.86 -16.73
CA ILE A 69 -9.20 13.37 -17.40
C ILE A 69 -8.22 13.98 -16.40
N LEU A 70 -6.97 14.06 -16.82
CA LEU A 70 -5.90 14.79 -16.15
C LEU A 70 -5.66 16.11 -16.89
N THR A 71 -5.73 17.23 -16.16
CA THR A 71 -5.69 18.57 -16.78
C THR A 71 -4.35 19.27 -16.68
N LEU A 72 -3.31 18.66 -16.08
CA LEU A 72 -1.97 19.27 -15.91
C LEU A 72 -2.03 20.66 -15.23
N GLY A 73 -2.92 20.82 -14.26
CA GLY A 73 -3.19 22.08 -13.58
C GLY A 73 -3.92 23.15 -14.40
N GLY A 74 -4.35 22.84 -15.63
CA GLY A 74 -5.11 23.74 -16.50
C GLY A 74 -6.59 23.90 -16.16
N HIS A 75 -7.07 23.39 -15.02
CA HIS A 75 -8.43 23.64 -14.53
C HIS A 75 -8.46 24.84 -13.58
N VAL A 76 -9.61 25.49 -13.44
CA VAL A 76 -9.88 26.42 -12.33
C VAL A 76 -10.94 25.81 -11.40
N ALA A 77 -10.98 26.23 -10.14
CA ALA A 77 -11.91 25.66 -9.14
C ALA A 77 -13.39 25.74 -9.54
N SER A 78 -13.78 26.76 -10.33
CA SER A 78 -15.13 26.92 -10.86
C SER A 78 -15.47 25.93 -11.99
N GLY A 79 -14.47 25.32 -12.63
CA GLY A 79 -14.65 24.54 -13.85
C GLY A 79 -15.05 25.36 -15.08
N GLU A 80 -15.10 26.69 -14.98
CA GLU A 80 -15.61 27.57 -16.04
C GLU A 80 -14.74 27.54 -17.30
N ASN A 81 -13.50 27.09 -17.17
CA ASN A 81 -12.53 26.96 -18.26
C ASN A 81 -12.50 25.54 -18.87
N ILE A 82 -13.64 24.85 -18.91
CA ILE A 82 -13.79 23.50 -19.48
C ILE A 82 -14.92 23.51 -20.52
N ARG A 83 -14.66 23.04 -21.75
CA ARG A 83 -15.70 22.91 -22.79
C ARG A 83 -15.68 21.53 -23.40
N VAL A 84 -16.86 20.99 -23.72
CA VAL A 84 -17.01 19.78 -24.50
C VAL A 84 -17.58 20.17 -25.86
N MET A 85 -16.97 19.68 -26.93
CA MET A 85 -17.42 19.92 -28.29
C MET A 85 -17.44 18.63 -29.10
N SER A 86 -18.30 18.56 -30.11
CA SER A 86 -18.27 17.49 -31.10
C SER A 86 -17.08 17.67 -32.06
N GLU A 87 -16.83 16.66 -32.90
CA GLU A 87 -15.81 16.72 -33.95
C GLU A 87 -16.07 17.86 -34.97
N GLU A 88 -17.33 18.25 -35.16
CA GLU A 88 -17.70 19.39 -36.01
C GLU A 88 -17.58 20.75 -35.32
N GLY A 89 -17.07 20.79 -34.07
CA GLY A 89 -16.87 22.03 -33.31
C GLY A 89 -18.14 22.59 -32.67
N LYS A 90 -19.22 21.80 -32.55
CA LYS A 90 -20.45 22.23 -31.87
C LYS A 90 -20.34 22.00 -30.37
N TYR A 91 -20.80 22.96 -29.58
CA TYR A 91 -20.88 22.81 -28.11
C TYR A 91 -21.78 21.64 -27.73
N VAL A 92 -21.31 20.85 -26.77
CA VAL A 92 -22.05 19.75 -26.16
C VAL A 92 -22.36 20.12 -24.71
N PRO A 93 -23.63 19.99 -24.25
CA PRO A 93 -23.98 20.24 -22.85
C PRO A 93 -23.11 19.39 -21.93
N ALA A 94 -22.51 20.02 -20.93
CA ALA A 94 -21.54 19.39 -20.06
C ALA A 94 -21.56 20.01 -18.66
N ARG A 95 -21.26 19.17 -17.68
CA ARG A 95 -21.20 19.55 -16.27
C ARG A 95 -19.94 18.98 -15.66
N VAL A 96 -19.12 19.84 -15.06
CA VAL A 96 -17.99 19.40 -14.24
C VAL A 96 -18.53 18.83 -12.93
N LEU A 97 -18.30 17.54 -12.70
CA LEU A 97 -18.73 16.85 -11.49
C LEU A 97 -17.70 17.01 -10.37
N MET A 98 -16.41 16.89 -10.72
CA MET A 98 -15.34 16.87 -9.74
C MET A 98 -14.10 17.53 -10.32
N ILE A 99 -13.41 18.31 -9.49
CA ILE A 99 -12.07 18.83 -9.72
C ILE A 99 -11.25 18.44 -8.51
N GLY A 100 -10.10 17.85 -8.75
CA GLY A 100 -9.26 17.24 -7.74
C GLY A 100 -9.73 15.85 -7.30
N PRO A 101 -8.98 15.23 -6.37
CA PRO A 101 -7.70 15.73 -5.85
C PRO A 101 -6.60 15.73 -6.92
N GLY A 102 -5.56 16.56 -6.75
CA GLY A 102 -4.55 16.82 -7.79
C GLY A 102 -5.16 17.46 -9.04
N ASP A 103 -4.74 17.03 -10.24
CA ASP A 103 -5.37 17.49 -11.50
C ASP A 103 -6.39 16.54 -12.12
N ARG A 104 -6.95 15.62 -11.32
CA ARG A 104 -8.08 14.81 -11.76
C ARG A 104 -9.28 15.72 -11.98
N MET A 105 -9.97 15.51 -13.09
CA MET A 105 -11.26 16.15 -13.36
C MET A 105 -12.22 15.13 -13.94
N ARG A 106 -13.48 15.21 -13.49
CA ARG A 106 -14.58 14.39 -14.01
C ARG A 106 -15.63 15.28 -14.65
N VAL A 107 -15.93 15.01 -15.91
CA VAL A 107 -16.92 15.74 -16.70
C VAL A 107 -18.02 14.79 -17.15
N LEU A 108 -19.27 15.17 -16.85
CA LEU A 108 -20.46 14.59 -17.43
C LEU A 108 -20.84 15.40 -18.67
N PHE A 109 -21.21 14.76 -19.76
CA PHE A 109 -21.70 15.46 -20.95
C PHE A 109 -22.80 14.66 -21.65
N ALA A 110 -23.59 15.34 -22.48
CA ALA A 110 -24.73 14.77 -23.19
C ALA A 110 -24.43 14.63 -24.69
N PRO A 111 -23.65 13.61 -25.10
CA PRO A 111 -23.36 13.36 -26.52
C PRO A 111 -24.63 13.14 -27.34
N ALA A 112 -24.65 13.70 -28.55
CA ALA A 112 -25.70 13.43 -29.50
C ALA A 112 -25.60 11.97 -30.00
N ARG A 113 -26.74 11.30 -30.12
CA ARG A 113 -26.79 9.88 -30.48
C ARG A 113 -26.08 9.58 -31.79
N GLY A 114 -25.20 8.58 -31.76
CA GLY A 114 -24.39 8.18 -32.90
C GLY A 114 -23.14 9.02 -33.14
N VAL A 115 -22.97 10.16 -32.45
CA VAL A 115 -21.71 10.91 -32.46
C VAL A 115 -20.73 10.16 -31.56
N ARG A 116 -19.66 9.65 -32.17
CA ARG A 116 -18.66 8.86 -31.45
C ARG A 116 -17.62 9.74 -30.77
N ARG A 117 -17.10 10.74 -31.49
CA ARG A 117 -15.93 11.50 -31.07
C ARG A 117 -16.30 12.90 -30.57
N HIS A 118 -15.70 13.25 -29.45
CA HIS A 118 -15.82 14.54 -28.79
C HIS A 118 -14.44 15.05 -28.39
N TYR A 119 -14.34 16.34 -28.06
CA TYR A 119 -13.14 16.96 -27.53
C TYR A 119 -13.46 17.71 -26.25
N ILE A 120 -12.66 17.46 -25.20
CA ILE A 120 -12.70 18.25 -23.97
C ILE A 120 -11.56 19.26 -24.02
N TYR A 121 -11.90 20.54 -24.10
CA TYR A 121 -10.98 21.66 -24.08
C TYR A 121 -10.80 22.21 -22.67
N PHE A 122 -9.57 22.60 -22.32
CA PHE A 122 -9.23 23.15 -21.00
C PHE A 122 -8.00 24.09 -21.05
N GLY A 123 -7.71 24.76 -19.93
CA GLY A 123 -6.54 25.64 -19.80
C GLY A 123 -6.73 27.07 -20.31
N HIS A 124 -7.94 27.46 -20.71
CA HIS A 124 -8.19 28.81 -21.18
C HIS A 124 -8.14 29.81 -20.00
N PRO A 125 -7.26 30.83 -20.02
CA PRO A 125 -7.01 31.69 -18.85
C PRO A 125 -8.16 32.64 -18.51
N LYS A 126 -8.98 33.02 -19.51
CA LYS A 126 -10.18 33.85 -19.36
C LYS A 126 -11.34 33.30 -20.18
N ALA A 127 -11.77 32.07 -19.87
CA ALA A 127 -12.78 31.40 -20.68
C ALA A 127 -14.08 32.22 -20.72
N PRO A 128 -14.66 32.52 -21.90
CA PRO A 128 -15.97 33.16 -21.96
C PRO A 128 -17.00 32.24 -21.30
N PRO A 129 -18.06 32.75 -20.65
CA PRO A 129 -19.08 31.90 -20.04
C PRO A 129 -19.66 30.92 -21.07
N PRO A 130 -20.04 29.69 -20.66
CA PRO A 130 -20.67 28.76 -21.58
C PRO A 130 -21.99 29.36 -22.10
N PRO A 131 -22.37 29.07 -23.37
CA PRO A 131 -23.71 29.40 -23.85
C PRO A 131 -24.80 28.98 -22.85
N ARG A 132 -25.82 29.84 -22.67
CA ARG A 132 -26.90 29.60 -21.70
C ARG A 132 -27.53 28.22 -21.90
N GLY A 133 -27.69 27.48 -20.80
CA GLY A 133 -28.34 26.17 -20.79
C GLY A 133 -27.42 24.97 -21.01
N LEU A 134 -26.14 25.16 -21.32
CA LEU A 134 -25.20 24.04 -21.51
C LEU A 134 -24.75 23.36 -20.21
N ASP A 135 -24.86 24.05 -19.07
CA ASP A 135 -24.44 23.52 -17.77
C ASP A 135 -25.57 22.73 -17.07
N ASP A 136 -26.80 22.86 -17.56
CA ASP A 136 -27.99 22.19 -17.04
C ASP A 136 -28.21 20.85 -17.76
N VAL A 137 -27.34 19.88 -17.44
CA VAL A 137 -27.42 18.53 -18.01
C VAL A 137 -28.43 17.69 -17.21
N PRO A 138 -29.61 17.36 -17.77
CA PRO A 138 -30.62 16.57 -17.06
C PRO A 138 -30.15 15.13 -16.88
N ILE A 139 -30.28 14.61 -15.65
CA ILE A 139 -29.84 13.24 -15.31
C ILE A 139 -30.91 12.21 -15.74
N ARG A 140 -30.93 11.91 -17.04
CA ARG A 140 -31.88 10.96 -17.66
C ARG A 140 -31.39 9.51 -17.68
N CYS A 141 -30.13 9.29 -17.30
CA CYS A 141 -29.50 7.98 -17.20
C CYS A 141 -28.45 7.99 -16.08
N GLY A 142 -28.41 6.91 -15.29
CA GLY A 142 -27.63 6.80 -14.06
C GLY A 142 -28.21 7.62 -12.91
N LEU A 143 -27.47 7.66 -11.81
CA LEU A 143 -27.79 8.47 -10.63
C LEU A 143 -26.62 9.41 -10.36
N LEU A 144 -26.88 10.71 -10.36
CA LEU A 144 -25.91 11.68 -9.90
C LEU A 144 -25.90 11.66 -8.37
N MET A 145 -24.78 11.26 -7.80
CA MET A 145 -24.48 11.38 -6.39
C MET A 145 -23.70 12.66 -6.13
N GLU A 146 -24.14 13.46 -5.16
CA GLU A 146 -23.41 14.59 -4.60
C GLU A 146 -23.29 14.41 -3.09
N MET A 147 -22.07 14.50 -2.58
CA MET A 147 -21.79 14.41 -1.15
C MET A 147 -21.26 15.74 -0.63
N ARG A 148 -21.76 16.16 0.53
CA ARG A 148 -21.35 17.39 1.23
C ARG A 148 -21.02 17.10 2.67
N LYS A 149 -20.14 17.91 3.27
CA LYS A 149 -19.92 17.90 4.72
C LYS A 149 -21.20 18.37 5.40
N LEU A 150 -21.74 17.55 6.29
CA LEU A 150 -22.96 17.86 7.03
C LEU A 150 -22.71 19.04 7.97
N GLU A 151 -23.59 20.03 7.90
CA GLU A 151 -23.63 21.15 8.85
C GLU A 151 -24.95 21.14 9.62
N GLY A 152 -24.95 21.62 10.87
CA GLY A 152 -26.16 21.80 11.68
C GLY A 152 -26.78 20.51 12.25
N PRO A 153 -28.03 20.58 12.76
CA PRO A 153 -28.64 19.48 13.49
C PRO A 153 -29.08 18.33 12.58
N LEU A 154 -29.18 17.12 13.13
CA LEU A 154 -29.67 15.96 12.37
C LEU A 154 -31.13 16.15 11.93
N ALA A 155 -31.45 15.52 10.80
CA ALA A 155 -32.79 15.51 10.26
C ALA A 155 -33.60 14.37 10.85
N SER A 156 -34.82 14.66 11.32
CA SER A 156 -35.78 13.65 11.79
C SER A 156 -36.96 13.44 10.85
N ASN A 157 -36.98 14.13 9.71
CA ASN A 157 -38.03 14.03 8.70
C ASN A 157 -37.55 14.52 7.32
N PHE A 158 -38.39 14.29 6.31
CA PHE A 158 -38.21 14.73 4.92
C PHE A 158 -37.77 16.21 4.79
N LYS A 159 -38.51 17.14 5.36
CA LYS A 159 -38.20 18.59 5.24
C LYS A 159 -36.84 18.95 5.84
N GLN A 160 -36.48 18.33 6.96
CA GLN A 160 -35.22 18.61 7.64
C GLN A 160 -34.00 18.02 6.91
N ILE A 161 -34.14 16.89 6.21
CA ILE A 161 -33.03 16.28 5.48
C ILE A 161 -32.74 17.04 4.17
N GLU A 162 -33.77 17.55 3.51
CA GLU A 162 -33.62 18.49 2.39
C GLU A 162 -32.91 19.77 2.86
N ALA A 163 -33.39 20.37 3.95
CA ALA A 163 -32.75 21.53 4.55
C ALA A 163 -31.31 21.23 4.99
N ALA A 164 -30.99 19.97 5.35
CA ALA A 164 -29.63 19.54 5.70
C ALA A 164 -28.69 19.53 4.51
N PHE A 165 -29.16 19.02 3.38
CA PHE A 165 -28.40 19.08 2.16
C PHE A 165 -28.22 20.52 1.69
N ASP A 166 -29.28 21.33 1.72
CA ASP A 166 -29.26 22.71 1.22
C ASP A 166 -28.35 23.63 2.05
N ARG A 167 -28.36 23.50 3.37
CA ARG A 167 -27.52 24.31 4.25
C ARG A 167 -26.04 23.91 4.17
N SER A 168 -25.75 22.63 3.99
CA SER A 168 -24.39 22.12 3.84
C SER A 168 -23.79 22.62 2.53
N LYS A 169 -22.76 23.47 2.57
CA LYS A 169 -22.19 24.11 1.37
C LYS A 169 -20.90 23.46 0.87
N ARG A 170 -20.10 22.86 1.76
CA ARG A 170 -18.83 22.22 1.37
C ARG A 170 -19.10 20.90 0.64
N ILE A 171 -18.93 20.91 -0.67
CA ILE A 171 -18.99 19.73 -1.52
C ILE A 171 -17.72 18.90 -1.27
N ILE A 172 -17.90 17.62 -0.95
CA ILE A 172 -16.82 16.63 -0.85
C ILE A 172 -16.55 16.06 -2.25
N GLY A 173 -17.60 15.73 -3.00
CA GLY A 173 -17.47 15.26 -4.37
C GLY A 173 -18.81 14.99 -5.06
N ARG A 174 -18.74 14.82 -6.38
CA ARG A 174 -19.88 14.35 -7.21
C ARG A 174 -19.43 13.26 -8.16
N THR A 175 -20.29 12.27 -8.37
CA THR A 175 -20.06 11.21 -9.34
C THR A 175 -21.37 10.61 -9.86
N MET A 176 -21.29 9.84 -10.95
CA MET A 176 -22.38 9.00 -11.41
C MET A 176 -22.26 7.62 -10.77
N VAL A 177 -23.30 7.19 -10.06
CA VAL A 177 -23.42 5.84 -9.53
C VAL A 177 -24.48 5.06 -10.30
N SER A 178 -24.36 3.73 -10.31
CA SER A 178 -25.26 2.85 -11.06
C SER A 178 -26.30 2.15 -10.19
N ARG A 179 -26.28 2.37 -8.86
CA ARG A 179 -27.18 1.75 -7.88
C ARG A 179 -27.41 2.69 -6.70
N LEU A 180 -28.54 2.52 -6.01
CA LEU A 180 -28.78 3.07 -4.67
C LEU A 180 -28.27 2.08 -3.62
N TYR A 181 -26.97 1.80 -3.70
CA TYR A 181 -26.23 0.97 -2.77
C TYR A 181 -24.90 1.67 -2.50
N LEU A 182 -24.64 1.98 -1.24
CA LEU A 182 -23.41 2.62 -0.79
C LEU A 182 -22.92 1.87 0.44
N GLY A 183 -21.71 1.29 0.36
CA GLY A 183 -21.04 0.65 1.50
C GLY A 183 -19.90 1.47 2.10
N PHE A 184 -19.53 2.57 1.45
CA PHE A 184 -18.38 3.41 1.78
C PHE A 184 -18.51 4.80 1.15
N ASN A 185 -17.73 5.77 1.63
CA ASN A 185 -17.60 7.08 0.99
C ASN A 185 -16.69 6.96 -0.25
N PRO A 186 -17.17 7.23 -1.48
CA PRO A 186 -16.39 7.01 -2.70
C PRO A 186 -15.35 8.11 -2.96
N PHE A 187 -15.29 9.14 -2.12
CA PHE A 187 -14.40 10.29 -2.31
C PHE A 187 -13.20 10.29 -1.35
N ASN A 188 -13.42 9.96 -0.07
CA ASN A 188 -12.39 9.96 0.98
C ASN A 188 -12.90 9.29 2.28
N GLU A 189 -12.14 9.37 3.38
CA GLU A 189 -12.53 8.82 4.69
C GLU A 189 -13.42 9.77 5.52
N GLU A 190 -13.86 10.91 4.96
CA GLU A 190 -14.62 11.88 5.76
C GLU A 190 -15.95 11.32 6.24
N VAL A 191 -16.24 11.62 7.51
CA VAL A 191 -17.51 11.33 8.20
C VAL A 191 -18.29 12.62 8.45
N GLU A 192 -19.52 12.51 8.97
CA GLU A 192 -20.51 13.60 9.05
C GLU A 192 -20.79 14.20 7.68
N VAL A 193 -21.44 13.41 6.84
CA VAL A 193 -21.77 13.79 5.46
C VAL A 193 -23.28 13.74 5.23
N VAL A 194 -23.72 14.53 4.26
CA VAL A 194 -25.04 14.43 3.66
C VAL A 194 -24.88 14.23 2.15
N SER A 195 -25.52 13.20 1.63
CA SER A 195 -25.47 12.81 0.23
C SER A 195 -26.84 12.94 -0.41
N ARG A 196 -26.87 13.36 -1.67
CA ARG A 196 -28.06 13.39 -2.53
C ARG A 196 -27.79 12.56 -3.79
N PHE A 197 -28.64 11.57 -4.03
CA PHE A 197 -28.70 10.79 -5.26
C PHE A 197 -29.88 11.30 -6.06
N ALA A 198 -29.70 11.64 -7.33
CA ALA A 198 -30.78 12.09 -8.18
C ALA A 198 -30.64 11.53 -9.59
N GLY A 199 -31.74 11.04 -10.16
CA GLY A 199 -31.76 10.54 -11.53
C GLY A 199 -33.13 10.00 -11.91
N THR A 200 -33.13 9.05 -12.83
CA THR A 200 -34.35 8.47 -13.39
C THR A 200 -34.48 7.00 -12.98
N LEU A 201 -35.61 6.64 -12.37
CA LEU A 201 -36.01 5.25 -12.11
C LEU A 201 -36.94 4.77 -13.24
N ARG A 202 -36.54 3.72 -13.94
CA ARG A 202 -37.33 3.08 -14.99
C ARG A 202 -38.14 1.92 -14.43
N CYS A 203 -39.44 2.10 -14.35
CA CYS A 203 -40.40 1.08 -13.94
C CYS A 203 -40.81 0.21 -15.14
N PRO A 204 -40.64 -1.13 -15.07
CA PRO A 204 -40.95 -2.02 -16.19
C PRO A 204 -42.45 -2.18 -16.48
N MET A 205 -43.33 -1.91 -15.50
CA MET A 205 -44.77 -2.12 -15.60
C MET A 205 -45.54 -1.13 -14.73
N ASP A 206 -46.85 -1.06 -14.96
CA ASP A 206 -47.77 -0.34 -14.07
C ASP A 206 -48.03 -1.17 -12.81
N GLY A 207 -48.25 -0.51 -11.68
CA GLY A 207 -48.84 -1.12 -10.50
C GLY A 207 -48.26 -0.63 -9.17
N GLN A 208 -48.55 -1.38 -8.12
CA GLN A 208 -48.12 -1.08 -6.75
C GLN A 208 -46.72 -1.64 -6.50
N TYR A 209 -45.73 -0.76 -6.43
CA TYR A 209 -44.35 -1.10 -6.09
C TYR A 209 -44.15 -1.05 -4.58
N GLY A 210 -43.47 -2.04 -4.01
CA GLY A 210 -42.89 -1.91 -2.68
C GLY A 210 -41.58 -1.15 -2.78
N ILE A 211 -41.33 -0.20 -1.88
CA ILE A 211 -40.04 0.48 -1.73
C ILE A 211 -39.54 0.23 -0.32
N ALA A 212 -38.32 -0.30 -0.19
CA ALA A 212 -37.69 -0.59 1.10
C ALA A 212 -36.29 0.01 1.14
N GLY A 213 -35.77 0.24 2.34
CA GLY A 213 -34.39 0.66 2.48
C GLY A 213 -33.82 0.55 3.88
N SER A 214 -32.52 0.75 3.95
CA SER A 214 -31.72 0.76 5.18
C SER A 214 -30.60 1.79 5.03
N ALA A 215 -30.25 2.46 6.13
CA ALA A 215 -29.19 3.47 6.18
C ALA A 215 -28.47 3.42 7.53
N SER A 216 -27.21 3.91 7.59
CA SER A 216 -26.45 3.97 8.85
C SER A 216 -27.05 4.97 9.85
N ASP A 217 -27.41 6.19 9.39
CA ASP A 217 -28.21 7.13 10.18
C ASP A 217 -29.56 7.36 9.50
N HIS A 218 -29.71 8.42 8.70
CA HIS A 218 -31.01 8.81 8.14
C HIS A 218 -30.99 8.77 6.62
N ALA A 219 -32.08 8.32 6.01
CA ALA A 219 -32.29 8.49 4.59
C ALA A 219 -33.75 8.78 4.26
N ALA A 220 -33.97 9.43 3.12
CA ALA A 220 -35.29 9.75 2.60
C ALA A 220 -35.34 9.50 1.10
N VAL A 221 -36.36 8.77 0.65
CA VAL A 221 -36.62 8.47 -0.75
C VAL A 221 -37.81 9.26 -1.23
N TYR A 222 -37.64 9.93 -2.37
CA TYR A 222 -38.67 10.67 -3.08
C TYR A 222 -38.81 10.11 -4.48
N ILE A 223 -40.05 10.02 -4.97
CA ILE A 223 -40.34 9.63 -6.35
C ILE A 223 -41.32 10.66 -6.94
N ASP A 224 -41.00 11.20 -8.11
CA ASP A 224 -41.74 12.30 -8.76
C ASP A 224 -42.01 13.49 -7.81
N GLY A 225 -40.98 13.91 -7.07
CA GLY A 225 -41.06 14.98 -6.07
C GLY A 225 -41.89 14.66 -4.81
N LYS A 226 -42.48 13.47 -4.70
CA LYS A 226 -43.30 13.08 -3.53
C LYS A 226 -42.46 12.31 -2.51
N PRO A 227 -42.58 12.60 -1.20
CA PRO A 227 -41.93 11.80 -0.16
C PRO A 227 -42.55 10.40 -0.14
N VAL A 228 -41.71 9.36 -0.28
CA VAL A 228 -42.14 7.95 -0.32
C VAL A 228 -41.73 7.22 0.96
N LEU A 229 -40.42 7.17 1.26
CA LEU A 229 -39.90 6.38 2.37
C LEU A 229 -38.97 7.22 3.25
N TRP A 230 -39.26 7.25 4.56
CA TRP A 230 -38.35 7.76 5.58
C TRP A 230 -37.64 6.58 6.27
N ILE A 231 -36.32 6.67 6.40
CA ILE A 231 -35.46 5.67 7.03
C ILE A 231 -34.82 6.36 8.26
N PRO A 232 -35.27 6.03 9.48
CA PRO A 232 -34.69 6.57 10.71
C PRO A 232 -33.35 5.88 11.05
N ASP A 233 -32.68 6.43 12.07
CA ASP A 233 -31.44 5.88 12.64
C ASP A 233 -31.70 4.49 13.26
N ASN A 234 -30.85 3.50 12.93
CA ASN A 234 -30.74 2.15 13.53
C ASN A 234 -31.82 1.10 13.12
N PRO A 235 -31.59 -0.25 13.10
CA PRO A 235 -30.39 -1.10 12.86
C PRO A 235 -30.33 -1.63 11.39
N PRO A 236 -29.31 -2.43 10.96
CA PRO A 236 -29.06 -2.78 9.55
C PRO A 236 -29.98 -3.90 9.03
N ASP A 237 -31.24 -3.55 8.79
CA ASP A 237 -32.24 -4.44 8.19
C ASP A 237 -33.19 -3.62 7.31
N ILE A 238 -33.74 -4.22 6.25
CA ILE A 238 -34.67 -3.59 5.28
C ILE A 238 -36.11 -3.52 5.82
N ARG A 239 -36.29 -3.32 7.14
CA ARG A 239 -37.60 -3.30 7.78
C ARG A 239 -38.44 -2.09 7.40
N PHE A 240 -37.79 -0.99 7.01
CA PHE A 240 -38.47 0.22 6.58
C PHE A 240 -38.91 0.06 5.15
N ASN A 241 -40.21 -0.09 4.95
CA ASN A 241 -40.80 -0.19 3.62
C ASN A 241 -42.16 0.52 3.56
N THR A 242 -42.58 0.78 2.33
CA THR A 242 -43.86 1.38 1.97
C THR A 242 -44.27 0.88 0.58
N THR A 243 -45.46 1.26 0.13
CA THR A 243 -45.90 1.03 -1.24
C THR A 243 -46.18 2.33 -1.97
N VAL A 244 -45.91 2.38 -3.27
CA VAL A 244 -46.20 3.50 -4.16
C VAL A 244 -46.74 2.99 -5.49
N GLU A 245 -47.78 3.63 -6.00
CA GLU A 245 -48.33 3.35 -7.32
C GLU A 245 -47.48 4.04 -8.40
N LEU A 246 -46.90 3.28 -9.32
CA LEU A 246 -46.06 3.81 -10.40
C LEU A 246 -46.55 3.33 -11.77
N LYS A 247 -46.22 4.12 -12.80
CA LYS A 247 -46.53 3.81 -14.18
C LYS A 247 -45.33 3.19 -14.87
N ARG A 248 -45.58 2.37 -15.88
CA ARG A 248 -44.53 1.90 -16.77
C ARG A 248 -43.87 3.12 -17.42
N GLY A 249 -42.56 3.22 -17.26
CA GLY A 249 -41.80 4.33 -17.83
C GLY A 249 -40.81 4.91 -16.84
N ASN A 250 -40.46 6.16 -17.08
CA ASN A 250 -39.44 6.88 -16.33
C ASN A 250 -40.11 7.72 -15.24
N HIS A 251 -39.59 7.59 -14.03
CA HIS A 251 -39.97 8.36 -12.85
C HIS A 251 -38.73 9.08 -12.32
N GLU A 252 -38.90 10.28 -11.79
CA GLU A 252 -37.82 10.94 -11.06
C GLU A 252 -37.60 10.19 -9.74
N ILE A 253 -36.34 9.99 -9.36
CA ILE A 253 -36.00 9.49 -8.03
C ILE A 253 -34.94 10.38 -7.39
N VAL A 254 -35.19 10.77 -6.14
CA VAL A 254 -34.22 11.50 -5.31
C VAL A 254 -34.08 10.78 -3.97
N VAL A 255 -32.85 10.53 -3.55
CA VAL A 255 -32.55 9.95 -2.23
C VAL A 255 -31.58 10.85 -1.49
N TYR A 256 -31.95 11.24 -0.27
CA TYR A 256 -31.02 11.87 0.66
C TYR A 256 -30.53 10.85 1.67
N HIS A 257 -29.26 10.97 2.08
CA HIS A 257 -28.64 10.09 3.06
C HIS A 257 -27.69 10.89 3.96
N ILE A 258 -27.82 10.75 5.28
CA ILE A 258 -26.91 11.30 6.28
C ILE A 258 -26.09 10.15 6.86
N ASN A 259 -24.78 10.37 7.04
CA ASN A 259 -23.89 9.48 7.78
C ASN A 259 -22.95 10.28 8.69
N ARG A 260 -22.99 10.06 10.01
CA ARG A 260 -22.21 10.77 11.03
C ARG A 260 -20.91 10.08 11.38
N VAL A 261 -20.96 8.78 11.63
CA VAL A 261 -19.86 7.99 12.17
C VAL A 261 -19.86 6.60 11.54
N GLY A 262 -18.72 5.92 11.59
CA GLY A 262 -18.60 4.55 11.12
C GLY A 262 -18.78 4.38 9.61
N GLU A 263 -19.03 3.13 9.20
CA GLU A 263 -19.19 2.74 7.81
C GLU A 263 -20.47 3.33 7.20
N GLN A 264 -20.34 3.92 6.02
CA GLN A 264 -21.48 4.47 5.28
C GLN A 264 -22.30 3.35 4.69
N ARG A 265 -23.57 3.22 5.10
CA ARG A 265 -24.49 2.26 4.50
C ARG A 265 -25.71 2.97 3.98
N LEU A 266 -26.03 2.77 2.72
CA LEU A 266 -27.32 3.10 2.12
C LEU A 266 -27.72 1.93 1.23
N THR A 267 -28.95 1.47 1.36
CA THR A 267 -29.54 0.50 0.44
C THR A 267 -30.98 0.89 0.18
N VAL A 268 -31.36 0.97 -1.10
CA VAL A 268 -32.75 1.12 -1.52
C VAL A 268 -33.12 -0.05 -2.43
N ALA A 269 -34.16 -0.77 -2.04
CA ALA A 269 -34.70 -1.94 -2.70
C ALA A 269 -36.12 -1.66 -3.17
N TRP A 270 -36.55 -2.40 -4.19
CA TRP A 270 -37.94 -2.41 -4.63
C TRP A 270 -38.53 -3.81 -4.59
N LYS A 271 -39.85 -3.90 -4.59
CA LYS A 271 -40.60 -5.11 -4.89
C LYS A 271 -41.51 -4.76 -6.07
N LEU A 272 -41.34 -5.46 -7.19
CA LEU A 272 -42.20 -5.27 -8.36
C LEU A 272 -43.65 -5.68 -8.04
N PRO A 273 -44.66 -5.16 -8.76
CA PRO A 273 -46.06 -5.50 -8.55
C PRO A 273 -46.36 -7.01 -8.63
N ASP A 274 -45.60 -7.74 -9.45
CA ASP A 274 -45.72 -9.19 -9.69
C ASP A 274 -44.67 -10.03 -8.95
N ALA A 275 -43.90 -9.43 -8.03
CA ALA A 275 -42.84 -10.10 -7.29
C ALA A 275 -43.20 -10.33 -5.81
N ASP A 276 -42.79 -11.48 -5.29
CA ASP A 276 -43.04 -11.87 -3.90
C ASP A 276 -42.00 -11.35 -2.90
N ARG A 277 -40.86 -10.83 -3.38
CA ARG A 277 -39.74 -10.41 -2.52
C ARG A 277 -39.12 -9.09 -2.98
N PHE A 278 -38.55 -8.37 -2.03
CA PHE A 278 -37.70 -7.21 -2.32
C PHE A 278 -36.39 -7.65 -2.99
N GLU A 279 -35.94 -6.87 -3.95
CA GLU A 279 -34.60 -6.96 -4.54
C GLU A 279 -33.95 -5.57 -4.56
N LEU A 280 -32.62 -5.53 -4.53
CA LEU A 280 -31.90 -4.28 -4.80
C LEU A 280 -32.30 -3.77 -6.18
N ILE A 281 -32.64 -2.49 -6.29
CA ILE A 281 -33.03 -1.92 -7.58
C ILE A 281 -31.85 -2.11 -8.57
N PRO A 282 -32.05 -2.88 -9.65
CA PRO A 282 -30.95 -3.27 -10.51
C PRO A 282 -30.46 -2.08 -11.33
N SER A 283 -29.15 -2.01 -11.64
CA SER A 283 -28.57 -0.87 -12.38
C SER A 283 -29.28 -0.54 -13.68
N ARG A 284 -29.83 -1.54 -14.37
CA ARG A 284 -30.63 -1.36 -15.59
C ARG A 284 -31.88 -0.49 -15.40
N ALA A 285 -32.43 -0.41 -14.18
CA ALA A 285 -33.55 0.45 -13.86
C ALA A 285 -33.15 1.93 -13.82
N PHE A 286 -31.87 2.24 -13.60
CA PHE A 286 -31.35 3.61 -13.69
C PHE A 286 -30.76 3.94 -15.07
N GLY A 287 -30.62 2.95 -15.95
CA GLY A 287 -29.89 3.09 -17.22
C GLY A 287 -28.40 2.78 -17.05
N VAL A 288 -27.70 2.66 -18.18
CA VAL A 288 -26.26 2.33 -18.19
C VAL A 288 -25.54 3.34 -19.06
N LEU A 289 -24.57 4.03 -18.47
CA LEU A 289 -23.71 4.95 -19.18
C LEU A 289 -22.84 4.19 -20.20
N PRO A 290 -22.60 4.77 -21.39
CA PRO A 290 -21.72 4.21 -22.39
C PRO A 290 -20.29 4.15 -21.87
N ARG A 291 -19.47 3.27 -22.47
CA ARG A 291 -18.03 3.28 -22.21
C ARG A 291 -17.41 4.49 -22.90
N VAL A 292 -16.44 5.10 -22.23
CA VAL A 292 -15.71 6.26 -22.71
C VAL A 292 -14.23 5.95 -22.73
N THR A 293 -13.58 6.25 -23.85
CA THR A 293 -12.11 6.18 -23.99
C THR A 293 -11.57 7.59 -24.13
N VAL A 294 -10.63 7.95 -23.25
CA VAL A 294 -9.94 9.25 -23.29
C VAL A 294 -8.64 9.08 -24.06
N GLY A 295 -8.48 9.89 -25.11
CA GLY A 295 -7.28 9.95 -25.94
C GLY A 295 -6.16 10.78 -25.34
N ALA A 296 -5.05 10.82 -26.08
CA ALA A 296 -3.87 11.58 -25.69
C ALA A 296 -4.16 13.09 -25.64
N LEU A 297 -3.35 13.81 -24.86
CA LEU A 297 -3.34 15.26 -24.81
C LEU A 297 -2.89 15.84 -26.15
N GLU A 298 -3.67 16.77 -26.65
CA GLU A 298 -3.30 17.64 -27.76
C GLU A 298 -3.04 19.03 -27.22
N GLU A 299 -1.91 19.62 -27.64
CA GLU A 299 -1.55 21.00 -27.35
C GLU A 299 -1.51 21.78 -28.66
N LYS A 300 -2.10 22.98 -28.64
CA LYS A 300 -2.22 23.79 -29.83
C LYS A 300 -0.85 24.13 -30.41
N ASP A 301 -0.75 24.07 -31.74
CA ASP A 301 0.45 24.43 -32.51
C ASP A 301 1.71 23.63 -32.12
N ARG A 302 1.54 22.45 -31.51
CA ARG A 302 2.62 21.60 -31.03
C ARG A 302 2.61 20.21 -31.64
N LEU A 303 3.76 19.79 -32.13
CA LEU A 303 3.95 18.49 -32.81
C LEU A 303 4.22 17.34 -31.84
N LEU A 304 5.02 17.59 -30.80
CA LEU A 304 5.32 16.63 -29.74
C LEU A 304 4.75 17.17 -28.43
N THR A 305 3.75 16.46 -27.90
CA THR A 305 3.12 16.77 -26.63
C THR A 305 3.33 15.58 -25.70
N ALA A 306 4.05 15.80 -24.61
CA ALA A 306 4.20 14.78 -23.58
C ALA A 306 2.84 14.59 -22.89
N ASP A 307 2.39 13.35 -22.80
CA ASP A 307 1.17 13.00 -22.09
C ASP A 307 1.38 11.73 -21.27
N MET A 308 0.62 11.58 -20.19
CA MET A 308 0.73 10.44 -19.31
C MET A 308 -0.64 9.86 -18.99
N LYS A 309 -0.73 8.55 -19.13
CA LYS A 309 -1.78 7.73 -18.53
C LYS A 309 -1.27 7.14 -17.23
N ILE A 310 -2.10 7.20 -16.20
CA ILE A 310 -1.80 6.74 -14.85
C ILE A 310 -2.86 5.71 -14.47
N ASP A 311 -2.46 4.45 -14.29
CA ASP A 311 -3.32 3.36 -13.85
C ASP A 311 -2.93 2.95 -12.42
N TYR A 312 -3.89 2.87 -11.49
CA TYR A 312 -3.67 2.30 -10.15
C TYR A 312 -3.79 0.79 -10.21
N ILE A 313 -2.71 0.07 -9.88
CA ILE A 313 -2.60 -1.36 -10.22
C ILE A 313 -2.29 -2.25 -9.01
N GLY A 314 -2.02 -1.67 -7.84
CA GLY A 314 -1.67 -2.45 -6.66
C GLY A 314 -1.70 -1.63 -5.37
N GLU A 315 -2.15 -2.25 -4.27
CA GLU A 315 -2.01 -1.71 -2.92
C GLU A 315 -1.58 -2.78 -1.92
N CYS A 316 -0.73 -2.41 -0.99
CA CYS A 316 -0.39 -3.26 0.16
C CYS A 316 -0.71 -2.51 1.45
N PHE A 317 -1.30 -3.22 2.40
CA PHE A 317 -1.65 -2.69 3.71
C PHE A 317 -0.66 -3.16 4.79
N TYR A 318 -0.23 -2.23 5.64
CA TYR A 318 0.67 -2.47 6.77
C TYR A 318 0.16 -1.73 7.99
N ALA A 319 -0.46 -2.44 8.92
CA ALA A 319 -0.99 -1.89 10.18
C ALA A 319 -2.01 -0.75 9.99
N ASP A 320 -1.56 0.49 9.84
CA ASP A 320 -2.36 1.71 9.65
C ASP A 320 -1.94 2.49 8.39
N HIS A 321 -1.14 1.87 7.52
CA HIS A 321 -0.52 2.53 6.37
C HIS A 321 -0.67 1.74 5.07
N TYR A 322 -0.70 2.43 3.93
CA TYR A 322 -0.76 1.82 2.60
C TYR A 322 0.44 2.21 1.73
N SER A 323 0.93 1.26 0.93
CA SER A 323 1.77 1.57 -0.23
C SER A 323 1.00 1.35 -1.52
N HIS A 324 1.28 2.19 -2.50
CA HIS A 324 0.47 2.34 -3.70
C HIS A 324 1.31 2.14 -4.96
N ARG A 325 0.99 1.12 -5.74
CA ARG A 325 1.64 0.84 -7.02
C ARG A 325 0.80 1.36 -8.18
N TYR A 326 1.44 2.18 -9.01
CA TYR A 326 0.87 2.74 -10.22
C TYR A 326 1.67 2.30 -11.45
N ARG A 327 0.98 2.17 -12.58
CA ARG A 327 1.57 2.07 -13.90
C ARG A 327 1.44 3.41 -14.61
N PHE A 328 2.57 3.92 -15.07
CA PHE A 328 2.66 5.14 -15.87
C PHE A 328 2.95 4.74 -17.30
N THR A 329 2.15 5.26 -18.24
CA THR A 329 2.34 5.04 -19.67
C THR A 329 2.40 6.38 -20.38
N ALA A 330 3.50 6.65 -21.08
CA ALA A 330 3.64 7.83 -21.91
C ALA A 330 2.71 7.69 -23.13
N GLN A 331 1.85 8.69 -23.31
CA GLN A 331 0.95 8.88 -24.43
C GLN A 331 1.42 10.09 -25.24
N GLY A 332 0.90 10.25 -26.46
CA GLY A 332 1.29 11.37 -27.33
C GLY A 332 2.62 11.12 -28.04
N ALA A 333 2.60 10.22 -29.03
CA ALA A 333 3.70 10.01 -29.99
C ALA A 333 3.25 9.45 -31.35
N ALA A 334 1.94 9.38 -31.61
CA ALA A 334 1.43 8.97 -32.91
C ALA A 334 1.48 10.17 -33.87
N GLY A 335 2.69 10.49 -34.34
CA GLY A 335 2.89 11.62 -35.23
C GLY A 335 4.31 12.18 -35.28
N SER A 336 5.35 11.41 -34.92
CA SER A 336 6.71 11.83 -35.28
C SER A 336 6.78 11.89 -36.80
N SER A 337 6.66 13.10 -37.34
CA SER A 337 7.08 13.39 -38.70
C SER A 337 8.49 12.81 -38.83
N ARG A 338 8.64 11.77 -39.68
CA ARG A 338 9.88 11.00 -39.96
C ARG A 338 10.17 9.71 -39.16
N GLY A 339 9.24 9.13 -38.41
CA GLY A 339 9.42 7.77 -37.85
C GLY A 339 10.44 7.66 -36.70
N LEU A 340 10.67 8.75 -35.97
CA LEU A 340 11.54 8.76 -34.79
C LEU A 340 10.79 8.16 -33.59
N VAL A 341 11.43 7.23 -32.88
CA VAL A 341 10.93 6.65 -31.62
C VAL A 341 11.28 7.61 -30.48
N PRO A 342 10.30 8.15 -29.72
CA PRO A 342 10.61 9.03 -28.61
C PRO A 342 11.27 8.29 -27.44
N LYS A 343 12.12 9.01 -26.71
CA LYS A 343 12.66 8.59 -25.41
C LYS A 343 11.87 9.29 -24.30
N TYR A 344 11.62 8.56 -23.22
CA TYR A 344 10.80 9.02 -22.10
C TYR A 344 11.58 8.94 -20.79
N GLU A 345 11.55 10.03 -20.04
CA GLU A 345 12.13 10.16 -18.70
C GLU A 345 11.02 10.59 -17.73
N TRP A 346 10.93 9.90 -16.60
CA TRP A 346 9.96 10.13 -15.54
C TRP A 346 10.65 10.63 -14.29
N ASP A 347 10.02 11.59 -13.60
CA ASP A 347 10.33 12.00 -12.24
C ASP A 347 9.01 11.93 -11.45
N PHE A 348 8.97 11.14 -10.39
CA PHE A 348 7.74 10.89 -9.64
C PHE A 348 7.51 11.88 -8.50
N GLY A 349 8.43 12.83 -8.28
CA GLY A 349 8.31 13.85 -7.23
C GLY A 349 8.63 13.35 -5.81
N ASP A 350 9.08 12.10 -5.68
CA ASP A 350 9.55 11.47 -4.43
C ASP A 350 11.05 11.17 -4.44
N GLY A 351 11.78 11.83 -5.34
CA GLY A 351 13.22 11.63 -5.55
C GLY A 351 13.56 10.45 -6.46
N GLN A 352 12.58 9.68 -6.92
CA GLN A 352 12.78 8.58 -7.86
C GLN A 352 12.52 9.00 -9.30
N THR A 353 13.25 8.36 -10.21
CA THR A 353 13.14 8.58 -11.65
C THR A 353 13.14 7.25 -12.38
N ALA A 354 12.56 7.22 -13.58
CA ALA A 354 12.56 6.05 -14.44
C ALA A 354 12.69 6.42 -15.92
N GLN A 355 13.01 5.45 -16.76
CA GLN A 355 13.06 5.61 -18.21
C GLN A 355 12.24 4.53 -18.90
N GLY A 356 11.63 4.89 -20.03
CA GLY A 356 10.82 3.97 -20.84
C GLY A 356 9.39 4.45 -21.04
N GLN A 357 8.72 3.90 -22.05
CA GLN A 357 7.35 4.29 -22.39
C GLN A 357 6.34 3.88 -21.31
N THR A 358 6.51 2.68 -20.75
CA THR A 358 5.69 2.18 -19.64
C THR A 358 6.59 1.82 -18.48
N VAL A 359 6.29 2.36 -17.30
CA VAL A 359 7.03 2.13 -16.06
C VAL A 359 6.06 1.88 -14.92
N GLU A 360 6.47 1.10 -13.91
CA GLU A 360 5.72 0.94 -12.66
C GLU A 360 6.46 1.65 -11.54
N HIS A 361 5.72 2.30 -10.64
CA HIS A 361 6.26 3.03 -9.50
C HIS A 361 5.39 2.79 -8.27
N VAL A 362 6.05 2.57 -7.14
CA VAL A 362 5.48 2.42 -5.80
C VAL A 362 5.69 3.71 -5.02
N PHE A 363 4.60 4.37 -4.65
CA PHE A 363 4.60 5.42 -3.64
C PHE A 363 4.40 4.79 -2.27
N LEU A 364 5.35 5.08 -1.37
CA LEU A 364 5.38 4.51 -0.02
C LEU A 364 4.56 5.30 0.99
N THR A 365 4.04 6.47 0.64
CA THR A 365 3.19 7.28 1.51
C THR A 365 2.13 8.00 0.69
N ASP A 366 0.94 8.17 1.27
CA ASP A 366 -0.11 9.04 0.74
C ASP A 366 0.37 10.49 0.60
N GLY A 367 -0.30 11.23 -0.28
CA GLY A 367 -0.08 12.65 -0.49
C GLY A 367 -0.08 13.06 -1.97
N GLU A 368 0.16 14.34 -2.21
CA GLU A 368 0.27 14.88 -3.56
C GLU A 368 1.71 14.81 -4.08
N TYR A 369 1.87 14.31 -5.31
CA TYR A 369 3.15 14.14 -6.00
C TYR A 369 3.15 14.84 -7.36
N PRO A 370 4.15 15.69 -7.67
CA PRO A 370 4.29 16.32 -8.98
C PRO A 370 4.98 15.37 -9.97
N VAL A 371 4.23 14.44 -10.56
CA VAL A 371 4.77 13.49 -11.55
C VAL A 371 5.06 14.21 -12.86
N LYS A 372 6.33 14.21 -13.27
CA LYS A 372 6.80 14.84 -14.50
C LYS A 372 7.22 13.81 -15.53
N LEU A 373 6.70 13.95 -16.74
CA LEU A 373 7.17 13.22 -17.92
C LEU A 373 7.96 14.17 -18.82
N THR A 374 9.10 13.72 -19.33
CA THR A 374 9.84 14.38 -20.41
C THR A 374 9.90 13.43 -21.61
N ALA A 375 9.38 13.87 -22.75
CA ALA A 375 9.44 13.14 -24.02
C ALA A 375 10.42 13.85 -24.97
N ARG A 376 11.33 13.08 -25.60
CA ARG A 376 12.28 13.60 -26.59
C ARG A 376 12.24 12.79 -27.87
N ALA A 377 12.06 13.44 -29.02
CA ALA A 377 12.07 12.81 -30.34
C ALA A 377 12.93 13.65 -31.31
N GLY A 378 14.14 13.18 -31.61
CA GLY A 378 15.12 13.95 -32.39
C GLY A 378 15.49 15.25 -31.68
N LEU A 379 15.25 16.40 -32.34
CA LEU A 379 15.50 17.74 -31.78
C LEU A 379 14.30 18.29 -30.98
N GLN A 380 13.16 17.60 -30.97
CA GLN A 380 11.98 18.02 -30.23
C GLN A 380 12.01 17.46 -28.81
N SER A 381 11.65 18.30 -27.85
CA SER A 381 11.48 17.92 -26.46
C SER A 381 10.22 18.58 -25.92
N ASP A 382 9.47 17.85 -25.12
CA ASP A 382 8.40 18.39 -24.30
C ASP A 382 8.43 17.78 -22.90
N SER A 383 7.93 18.53 -21.92
CA SER A 383 7.72 18.02 -20.58
C SER A 383 6.42 18.55 -19.98
N LYS A 384 5.67 17.65 -19.37
CA LYS A 384 4.44 17.96 -18.63
C LYS A 384 4.53 17.42 -17.22
N THR A 385 4.01 18.18 -16.27
CA THR A 385 3.89 17.80 -14.86
C THR A 385 2.42 17.68 -14.50
N GLN A 386 2.09 16.60 -13.80
CA GLN A 386 0.77 16.27 -13.31
C GLN A 386 0.82 16.17 -11.78
N ARG A 387 -0.09 16.85 -11.09
CA ARG A 387 -0.30 16.63 -9.66
C ARG A 387 -1.14 15.37 -9.47
N LEU A 388 -0.50 14.30 -9.04
CA LEU A 388 -1.14 13.04 -8.69
C LEU A 388 -1.39 13.03 -7.17
N PHE A 389 -2.64 12.86 -6.77
CA PHE A 389 -2.95 12.58 -5.37
C PHE A 389 -2.94 11.06 -5.16
N VAL A 390 -1.94 10.60 -4.41
CA VAL A 390 -1.77 9.21 -4.02
C VAL A 390 -2.55 8.97 -2.73
N SER A 391 -3.52 8.09 -2.81
CA SER A 391 -4.30 7.58 -1.69
C SER A 391 -4.94 6.26 -2.11
N ARG A 392 -5.56 5.57 -1.16
CA ARG A 392 -6.46 4.47 -1.48
C ARG A 392 -7.55 4.92 -2.45
N GLN A 393 -7.85 4.09 -3.45
CA GLN A 393 -8.91 4.39 -4.41
C GLN A 393 -10.27 3.97 -3.87
N TYR A 394 -10.95 4.92 -3.22
CA TYR A 394 -12.24 4.67 -2.60
C TYR A 394 -13.31 4.15 -3.57
N GLU A 395 -13.31 4.59 -4.84
CA GLU A 395 -14.27 4.15 -5.85
C GLU A 395 -14.28 2.62 -6.11
N VAL A 396 -13.20 1.92 -5.78
CA VAL A 396 -13.04 0.47 -5.97
C VAL A 396 -12.73 -0.26 -4.65
N ILE A 397 -13.02 0.33 -3.50
CA ILE A 397 -12.64 -0.20 -2.18
C ILE A 397 -13.29 -1.55 -1.83
N ASP A 398 -14.40 -1.91 -2.47
CA ASP A 398 -15.04 -3.22 -2.33
C ASP A 398 -14.24 -4.34 -3.01
N ASN A 399 -13.40 -4.00 -3.99
CA ASN A 399 -12.53 -4.94 -4.70
C ASN A 399 -11.22 -4.22 -5.09
N PRO A 400 -10.41 -3.82 -4.10
CA PRO A 400 -9.19 -3.07 -4.36
C PRO A 400 -8.18 -3.96 -5.09
N PRO A 401 -7.27 -3.39 -5.90
CA PRO A 401 -6.21 -4.15 -6.53
C PRO A 401 -5.18 -4.58 -5.49
N ALA A 402 -5.44 -5.66 -4.76
CA ALA A 402 -4.53 -6.17 -3.74
C ALA A 402 -3.20 -6.61 -4.38
N ASP A 403 -2.10 -6.26 -3.71
CA ASP A 403 -0.75 -6.53 -4.20
C ASP A 403 0.08 -7.30 -3.17
N VAL A 404 1.16 -7.93 -3.63
CA VAL A 404 2.05 -8.73 -2.76
C VAL A 404 3.20 -7.84 -2.27
N PRO A 405 3.44 -7.71 -0.95
CA PRO A 405 4.52 -6.88 -0.42
C PRO A 405 5.89 -7.16 -1.05
N SER A 406 6.23 -8.43 -1.29
CA SER A 406 7.50 -8.79 -1.93
C SER A 406 7.63 -8.28 -3.37
N ALA A 407 6.53 -8.10 -4.10
CA ALA A 407 6.57 -7.57 -5.46
C ALA A 407 6.91 -6.07 -5.46
N GLN A 408 6.26 -5.31 -4.58
CA GLN A 408 6.59 -3.89 -4.41
C GLN A 408 8.00 -3.70 -3.85
N GLY A 409 8.44 -4.55 -2.91
CA GLY A 409 9.79 -4.47 -2.34
C GLY A 409 10.90 -4.66 -3.39
N LYS A 410 10.68 -5.46 -4.44
CA LYS A 410 11.62 -5.57 -5.57
C LYS A 410 11.74 -4.28 -6.39
N ILE A 411 10.64 -3.55 -6.55
CA ILE A 411 10.66 -2.24 -7.23
C ILE A 411 11.41 -1.24 -6.35
N VAL A 412 11.09 -1.19 -5.05
CA VAL A 412 11.72 -0.30 -4.07
C VAL A 412 13.22 -0.58 -3.90
N ALA A 413 13.67 -1.83 -4.06
CA ALA A 413 15.09 -2.16 -4.03
C ALA A 413 15.89 -1.50 -5.18
N GLY A 414 15.22 -1.17 -6.29
CA GLY A 414 15.83 -0.45 -7.42
C GLY A 414 15.87 1.08 -7.25
N TYR A 415 15.30 1.62 -6.16
CA TYR A 415 15.25 3.06 -5.92
C TYR A 415 16.58 3.63 -5.45
N ASP A 416 16.75 4.93 -5.67
CA ASP A 416 17.75 5.74 -5.01
C ASP A 416 17.31 6.00 -3.55
N LEU A 417 17.67 5.06 -2.66
CA LEU A 417 17.30 5.07 -1.25
C LEU A 417 17.85 6.28 -0.46
N ASP A 418 18.88 6.97 -0.98
CA ASP A 418 19.41 8.18 -0.35
C ASP A 418 18.49 9.38 -0.57
N LYS A 419 17.74 9.38 -1.70
CA LYS A 419 16.76 10.42 -2.04
C LYS A 419 15.35 10.13 -1.53
N LEU A 420 15.08 8.92 -1.07
CA LEU A 420 13.76 8.56 -0.55
C LEU A 420 13.34 9.49 0.60
N PRO A 421 12.10 10.00 0.66
CA PRO A 421 11.64 10.82 1.78
C PRO A 421 11.75 10.06 3.10
N LEU A 422 12.20 10.73 4.17
CA LEU A 422 12.41 10.06 5.46
C LEU A 422 11.11 9.47 6.06
N LYS A 423 9.97 10.13 5.82
CA LYS A 423 8.64 9.61 6.20
C LYS A 423 8.30 8.26 5.55
N ALA A 424 8.96 7.91 4.44
CA ALA A 424 8.76 6.66 3.72
C ALA A 424 9.76 5.57 4.10
N ALA A 425 10.84 5.91 4.83
CA ALA A 425 11.91 4.97 5.17
C ALA A 425 11.42 3.76 6.00
N PRO A 426 10.50 3.92 6.99
CA PRO A 426 9.98 2.76 7.72
C PRO A 426 9.29 1.73 6.81
N TRP A 427 8.45 2.22 5.91
CA TRP A 427 7.70 1.39 4.96
C TRP A 427 8.61 0.72 3.93
N ALA A 428 9.67 1.42 3.49
CA ALA A 428 10.70 0.82 2.66
C ALA A 428 11.41 -0.34 3.38
N CYS A 429 11.76 -0.20 4.66
CA CYS A 429 12.39 -1.28 5.42
C CYS A 429 11.50 -2.53 5.42
N ILE A 430 10.21 -2.38 5.72
CA ILE A 430 9.25 -3.50 5.75
C ILE A 430 9.19 -4.17 4.37
N LEU A 431 9.06 -3.40 3.29
CA LEU A 431 8.97 -3.95 1.94
C LEU A 431 10.23 -4.70 1.52
N LEU A 432 11.41 -4.15 1.81
CA LEU A 432 12.70 -4.76 1.47
C LEU A 432 12.94 -6.04 2.28
N GLU A 433 12.52 -6.06 3.55
CA GLU A 433 12.51 -7.27 4.37
C GLU A 433 11.63 -8.36 3.73
N ARG A 434 10.38 -8.03 3.36
CA ARG A 434 9.45 -8.97 2.72
C ARG A 434 9.93 -9.47 1.35
N ALA A 435 10.67 -8.64 0.62
CA ALA A 435 11.28 -9.01 -0.66
C ALA A 435 12.61 -9.78 -0.52
N LYS A 436 13.16 -9.89 0.71
CA LYS A 436 14.49 -10.44 1.00
C LYS A 436 15.64 -9.66 0.36
N GLU A 437 15.46 -8.35 0.18
CA GLU A 437 16.45 -7.44 -0.42
C GLU A 437 17.36 -6.85 0.67
N MET A 438 18.18 -7.72 1.29
CA MET A 438 18.88 -7.42 2.55
C MET A 438 19.91 -6.29 2.44
N ALA A 439 20.58 -6.15 1.29
CA ALA A 439 21.53 -5.07 1.06
C ALA A 439 20.84 -3.69 1.03
N ALA A 440 19.70 -3.61 0.36
CA ALA A 440 18.86 -2.42 0.33
C ALA A 440 18.26 -2.14 1.71
N LEU A 441 17.79 -3.18 2.43
CA LEU A 441 17.30 -3.07 3.80
C LEU A 441 18.34 -2.46 4.74
N GLU A 442 19.59 -2.95 4.71
CA GLU A 442 20.67 -2.39 5.51
C GLU A 442 20.88 -0.91 5.19
N LYS A 443 20.95 -0.54 3.90
CA LYS A 443 21.17 0.85 3.48
C LYS A 443 20.11 1.79 4.05
N ILE A 444 18.83 1.46 3.89
CA ILE A 444 17.75 2.32 4.39
C ILE A 444 17.65 2.30 5.92
N ALA A 445 17.90 1.14 6.56
CA ALA A 445 17.89 1.03 8.03
C ALA A 445 19.02 1.83 8.67
N MET A 446 20.21 1.86 8.08
CA MET A 446 21.32 2.70 8.54
C MET A 446 20.98 4.20 8.44
N ARG A 447 20.36 4.62 7.31
CA ARG A 447 19.91 6.01 7.14
C ARG A 447 18.84 6.39 8.17
N LEU A 448 17.90 5.48 8.44
CA LEU A 448 16.87 5.65 9.46
C LEU A 448 17.46 5.70 10.87
N ALA A 449 18.44 4.86 11.19
CA ALA A 449 19.12 4.83 12.48
C ALA A 449 19.91 6.12 12.78
N GLY A 450 20.52 6.72 11.75
CA GLY A 450 21.31 7.94 11.87
C GLY A 450 20.52 9.24 12.01
N LEU A 451 19.18 9.20 12.05
CA LEU A 451 18.37 10.41 12.16
C LEU A 451 18.47 11.03 13.57
N PRO A 452 18.37 12.37 13.68
CA PRO A 452 18.26 13.05 14.97
C PRO A 452 16.85 12.99 15.57
N GLY A 453 15.83 12.67 14.76
CA GLY A 453 14.41 12.72 15.11
C GLY A 453 13.49 12.76 13.89
N GLY A 454 12.21 13.03 14.08
CA GLY A 454 11.24 13.27 13.00
C GLY A 454 10.45 12.03 12.52
N VAL A 455 10.65 10.90 13.18
CA VAL A 455 9.83 9.69 13.03
C VAL A 455 9.18 9.40 14.38
N GLU A 456 7.93 8.95 14.37
CA GLU A 456 7.24 8.52 15.59
C GLU A 456 8.06 7.43 16.29
N LEU A 457 8.33 7.60 17.59
CA LEU A 457 9.32 6.80 18.31
C LEU A 457 9.01 5.30 18.27
N ALA A 458 7.73 4.90 18.39
CA ALA A 458 7.34 3.50 18.35
C ALA A 458 7.55 2.88 16.96
N VAL A 459 7.13 3.57 15.89
CA VAL A 459 7.39 3.15 14.50
C VAL A 459 8.89 3.00 14.24
N TRP A 460 9.68 3.96 14.72
CA TRP A 460 11.13 3.96 14.53
C TRP A 460 11.81 2.78 15.23
N MET A 461 11.47 2.54 16.51
CA MET A 461 12.00 1.42 17.30
C MET A 461 11.63 0.07 16.67
N ASN A 462 10.34 -0.14 16.38
CA ASN A 462 9.84 -1.39 15.82
C ASN A 462 10.47 -1.70 14.46
N THR A 463 10.63 -0.67 13.62
CA THR A 463 11.25 -0.84 12.29
C THR A 463 12.70 -1.27 12.39
N LEU A 464 13.51 -0.57 13.19
CA LEU A 464 14.93 -0.91 13.33
C LEU A 464 15.14 -2.27 14.02
N GLU A 465 14.27 -2.62 14.98
CA GLU A 465 14.30 -3.94 15.60
C GLU A 465 13.99 -5.05 14.59
N SER A 466 12.95 -4.89 13.78
CA SER A 466 12.61 -5.85 12.70
C SER A 466 13.75 -5.97 11.69
N ALA A 467 14.28 -4.84 11.21
CA ALA A 467 15.37 -4.82 10.24
C ALA A 467 16.65 -5.48 10.80
N GLY A 468 17.00 -5.18 12.05
CA GLY A 468 18.15 -5.78 12.72
C GLY A 468 17.99 -7.30 12.89
N GLN A 469 16.80 -7.76 13.30
CA GLN A 469 16.50 -9.18 13.45
C GLN A 469 16.50 -9.92 12.10
N ALA A 470 15.97 -9.29 11.05
CA ALA A 470 16.00 -9.84 9.69
C ALA A 470 17.44 -10.03 9.19
N LEU A 471 18.30 -9.02 9.37
CA LEU A 471 19.72 -9.09 9.01
C LEU A 471 20.45 -10.19 9.79
N VAL A 472 20.19 -10.34 11.10
CA VAL A 472 20.77 -11.44 11.90
C VAL A 472 20.29 -12.80 11.39
N SER A 473 19.00 -12.93 11.09
CA SER A 473 18.40 -14.19 10.63
C SER A 473 18.91 -14.60 9.24
N ASP A 474 19.27 -13.64 8.39
CA ASP A 474 19.91 -13.85 7.09
C ASP A 474 21.43 -14.16 7.22
N GLY A 475 22.01 -14.03 8.43
CA GLY A 475 23.44 -14.24 8.67
C GLY A 475 24.31 -12.99 8.47
N ARG A 476 23.70 -11.82 8.19
CA ARG A 476 24.39 -10.53 8.01
C ARG A 476 24.59 -9.82 9.35
N ILE A 477 25.30 -10.48 10.27
CA ILE A 477 25.49 -10.01 11.65
C ILE A 477 26.22 -8.66 11.69
N ASP A 478 27.25 -8.46 10.86
CA ASP A 478 27.98 -7.19 10.79
C ASP A 478 27.09 -6.04 10.26
N SER A 479 26.19 -6.33 9.32
CA SER A 479 25.20 -5.36 8.85
C SER A 479 24.25 -4.94 9.97
N ALA A 480 23.75 -5.90 10.75
CA ALA A 480 22.90 -5.60 11.90
C ALA A 480 23.63 -4.74 12.95
N ALA A 481 24.91 -5.05 13.22
CA ALA A 481 25.76 -4.24 14.10
C ALA A 481 25.93 -2.80 13.59
N ARG A 482 26.19 -2.61 12.29
CA ARG A 482 26.30 -1.28 11.68
C ARG A 482 25.03 -0.46 11.77
N VAL A 483 23.85 -1.07 11.61
CA VAL A 483 22.56 -0.39 11.77
C VAL A 483 22.44 0.19 13.18
N TRP A 484 22.75 -0.60 14.21
CA TRP A 484 22.66 -0.10 15.58
C TRP A 484 23.77 0.88 15.95
N GLU A 485 24.97 0.69 15.41
CA GLU A 485 26.09 1.61 15.58
C GLU A 485 25.82 2.99 14.98
N ALA A 486 25.02 3.07 13.90
CA ALA A 486 24.61 4.33 13.30
C ALA A 486 23.71 5.19 14.21
N VAL A 487 23.12 4.61 15.27
CA VAL A 487 22.30 5.37 16.23
C VAL A 487 23.19 6.23 17.12
N GLY A 488 23.18 7.53 16.87
CA GLY A 488 23.99 8.50 17.61
C GLY A 488 23.70 8.54 19.12
N PRO A 489 24.67 8.98 19.95
CA PRO A 489 24.55 8.94 21.41
C PRO A 489 23.48 9.88 21.98
N GLN A 490 23.06 10.90 21.23
CA GLN A 490 22.01 11.86 21.60
C GLN A 490 20.63 11.49 21.00
N SER A 491 20.54 10.39 20.25
CA SER A 491 19.29 9.96 19.63
C SER A 491 18.23 9.63 20.70
N PRO A 492 16.94 9.95 20.47
CA PRO A 492 15.85 9.53 21.35
C PRO A 492 15.68 8.00 21.40
N LEU A 493 16.32 7.26 20.47
CA LEU A 493 16.38 5.81 20.50
C LEU A 493 17.27 5.26 21.62
N GLN A 494 18.08 6.09 22.29
CA GLN A 494 18.88 5.64 23.42
C GLN A 494 18.05 5.67 24.72
N PRO A 495 18.15 4.63 25.58
CA PRO A 495 19.11 3.52 25.57
C PRO A 495 18.62 2.25 24.86
N PHE A 496 17.48 2.28 24.15
CA PHE A 496 16.95 1.10 23.45
C PHE A 496 17.94 0.56 22.41
N ALA A 497 18.49 1.42 21.56
CA ALA A 497 19.46 1.03 20.53
C ALA A 497 20.74 0.42 21.12
N ALA A 498 21.28 0.99 22.21
CA ALA A 498 22.43 0.42 22.90
C ALA A 498 22.16 -1.01 23.41
N LYS A 499 20.95 -1.30 23.92
CA LYS A 499 20.57 -2.66 24.32
C LYS A 499 20.51 -3.60 23.11
N GLN A 500 19.89 -3.20 22.01
CA GLN A 500 19.83 -4.05 20.83
C GLN A 500 21.23 -4.29 20.22
N TYR A 501 22.07 -3.26 20.16
CA TYR A 501 23.45 -3.40 19.71
C TYR A 501 24.24 -4.35 20.62
N ALA A 502 24.12 -4.21 21.94
CA ALA A 502 24.78 -5.09 22.89
C ALA A 502 24.35 -6.56 22.76
N LYS A 503 23.08 -6.84 22.42
CA LYS A 503 22.65 -8.22 22.13
C LYS A 503 23.41 -8.80 20.95
N VAL A 504 23.56 -8.03 19.86
CA VAL A 504 24.32 -8.46 18.67
C VAL A 504 25.81 -8.64 19.03
N MET A 505 26.42 -7.65 19.67
CA MET A 505 27.84 -7.65 20.04
C MET A 505 28.20 -8.81 20.97
N LEU A 506 27.38 -9.05 21.99
CA LEU A 506 27.65 -10.08 22.98
C LEU A 506 27.28 -11.47 22.45
N TRP A 507 26.06 -11.66 21.96
CA TRP A 507 25.49 -12.98 21.70
C TRP A 507 25.53 -13.43 20.24
N ARG A 508 25.91 -12.56 19.30
CA ARG A 508 26.16 -12.94 17.90
C ARG A 508 27.61 -12.79 17.50
N MET A 509 28.30 -11.79 18.05
CA MET A 509 29.72 -11.55 17.76
C MET A 509 30.66 -12.02 18.88
N GLY A 510 30.17 -12.39 20.06
CA GLY A 510 31.00 -12.92 21.14
C GLY A 510 32.06 -11.92 21.63
N ASN A 511 31.73 -10.63 21.67
CA ASN A 511 32.66 -9.55 22.01
C ASN A 511 32.24 -8.83 23.30
N PRO A 512 32.58 -9.38 24.49
CA PRO A 512 32.24 -8.78 25.76
C PRO A 512 32.96 -7.45 26.02
N ALA A 513 34.21 -7.30 25.56
CA ALA A 513 34.99 -6.08 25.76
C ALA A 513 34.34 -4.85 25.11
N ARG A 514 33.98 -4.95 23.82
CA ARG A 514 33.28 -3.86 23.12
C ARG A 514 31.85 -3.66 23.62
N THR A 515 31.20 -4.72 24.12
CA THR A 515 29.89 -4.61 24.79
C THR A 515 29.96 -3.78 26.08
N VAL A 516 30.99 -3.98 26.91
CA VAL A 516 31.23 -3.15 28.11
C VAL A 516 31.43 -1.69 27.72
N GLN A 517 32.31 -1.40 26.75
CA GLN A 517 32.56 -0.05 26.26
C GLN A 517 31.29 0.64 25.75
N LEU A 518 30.45 -0.10 25.01
CA LEU A 518 29.18 0.39 24.50
C LEU A 518 28.19 0.74 25.63
N LEU A 519 28.05 -0.15 26.62
CA LEU A 519 26.99 -0.04 27.63
C LEU A 519 27.36 0.85 28.82
N GLU A 520 28.65 0.99 29.16
CA GLU A 520 29.14 1.75 30.31
C GLU A 520 28.54 3.17 30.45
N PRO A 521 28.54 4.04 29.41
CA PRO A 521 27.97 5.38 29.54
C PRO A 521 26.45 5.36 29.79
N TYR A 522 25.73 4.39 29.23
CA TYR A 522 24.29 4.25 29.42
C TYR A 522 23.97 3.63 30.78
N ALA A 523 24.75 2.66 31.25
CA ALA A 523 24.57 2.06 32.56
C ALA A 523 24.74 3.10 33.67
N ALA A 524 25.70 4.03 33.53
CA ALA A 524 25.86 5.15 34.46
C ALA A 524 24.68 6.14 34.41
N LYS A 525 24.16 6.42 33.21
CA LYS A 525 23.08 7.39 32.99
C LYS A 525 21.68 6.85 33.36
N TYR A 526 21.46 5.54 33.25
CA TYR A 526 20.17 4.88 33.47
C TYR A 526 20.29 3.74 34.51
N PRO A 527 20.63 4.04 35.78
CA PRO A 527 20.77 3.02 36.83
C PRO A 527 19.48 2.25 37.12
N GLN A 528 18.32 2.84 36.82
CA GLN A 528 16.99 2.24 37.01
C GLN A 528 16.58 1.25 35.91
N ASP A 529 17.25 1.24 34.74
CA ASP A 529 16.94 0.30 33.67
C ASP A 529 17.56 -1.07 34.00
N THR A 530 16.79 -1.93 34.64
CA THR A 530 17.24 -3.25 35.11
C THR A 530 17.76 -4.13 33.98
N ASN A 531 17.16 -4.06 32.79
CA ASN A 531 17.60 -4.83 31.63
C ASN A 531 18.98 -4.36 31.16
N LEU A 532 19.17 -3.04 31.05
CA LEU A 532 20.46 -2.45 30.72
C LEU A 532 21.55 -2.83 31.74
N GLN A 533 21.26 -2.69 33.04
CA GLN A 533 22.20 -3.02 34.12
C GLN A 533 22.60 -4.49 34.09
N ARG A 534 21.63 -5.38 33.86
CA ARG A 534 21.92 -6.82 33.75
C ARG A 534 22.84 -7.12 32.58
N MET A 535 22.53 -6.59 31.39
CA MET A 535 23.34 -6.83 30.19
C MET A 535 24.77 -6.31 30.38
N TYR A 536 24.91 -5.13 30.99
CA TYR A 536 26.20 -4.55 31.34
C TYR A 536 26.97 -5.45 32.32
N ALA A 537 26.32 -5.93 33.38
CA ALA A 537 26.93 -6.78 34.38
C ALA A 537 27.35 -8.16 33.84
N GLN A 538 26.53 -8.77 32.98
CA GLN A 538 26.89 -10.01 32.27
C GLN A 538 28.12 -9.78 31.37
N ALA A 539 28.16 -8.67 30.64
CA ALA A 539 29.31 -8.30 29.81
C ALA A 539 30.57 -8.05 30.67
N LEU A 540 30.45 -7.43 31.85
CA LEU A 540 31.55 -7.24 32.80
C LEU A 540 32.13 -8.58 33.27
N VAL A 541 31.28 -9.54 33.67
CA VAL A 541 31.72 -10.89 34.07
C VAL A 541 32.48 -11.56 32.93
N LEU A 542 31.92 -11.55 31.72
CA LEU A 542 32.54 -12.14 30.54
C LEU A 542 33.83 -11.41 30.11
N ASN A 543 33.95 -10.12 30.43
CA ASN A 543 35.15 -9.32 30.22
C ASN A 543 36.14 -9.35 31.40
N GLN A 544 36.09 -10.41 32.23
CA GLN A 544 36.98 -10.63 33.39
C GLN A 544 36.87 -9.59 34.52
N LYS A 545 35.91 -8.67 34.48
CA LYS A 545 35.57 -7.74 35.58
C LYS A 545 34.54 -8.36 36.52
N VAL A 546 34.86 -9.55 37.05
CA VAL A 546 33.92 -10.44 37.76
C VAL A 546 33.36 -9.80 39.03
N ALA A 547 34.21 -9.14 39.82
CA ALA A 547 33.78 -8.53 41.09
C ALA A 547 32.73 -7.44 40.86
N GLU A 548 32.94 -6.59 39.85
CA GLU A 548 32.00 -5.52 39.48
C GLU A 548 30.68 -6.09 38.96
N GLY A 549 30.75 -7.01 37.98
CA GLY A 549 29.55 -7.62 37.40
C GLY A 549 28.75 -8.44 38.41
N ALA A 550 29.41 -9.25 39.23
CA ALA A 550 28.74 -10.06 40.26
C ALA A 550 28.08 -9.19 41.33
N LYS A 551 28.69 -8.06 41.71
CA LYS A 551 28.09 -7.10 42.65
C LYS A 551 26.78 -6.55 42.09
N ILE A 552 26.76 -6.15 40.82
CA ILE A 552 25.54 -5.64 40.17
C ILE A 552 24.47 -6.73 40.15
N LEU A 553 24.77 -7.91 39.56
CA LEU A 553 23.78 -9.00 39.42
C LEU A 553 23.16 -9.43 40.75
N LYS A 554 23.96 -9.55 41.82
CA LYS A 554 23.47 -9.92 43.16
C LYS A 554 22.65 -8.83 43.85
N SER A 555 22.90 -7.56 43.50
CA SER A 555 22.15 -6.43 44.06
C SER A 555 20.80 -6.21 43.40
N MET A 556 20.58 -6.79 42.22
CA MET A 556 19.33 -6.67 41.48
C MET A 556 18.21 -7.43 42.18
N ARG A 557 17.06 -6.78 42.35
CA ARG A 557 15.81 -7.47 42.70
C ARG A 557 15.25 -8.05 41.40
N GLY A 558 15.49 -9.35 41.18
CA GLY A 558 14.86 -10.07 40.07
C GLY A 558 13.34 -10.07 40.18
N GLU A 559 12.65 -10.31 39.06
CA GLU A 559 11.18 -10.33 38.99
C GLU A 559 10.56 -11.65 39.51
N GLY A 560 11.40 -12.63 39.85
CA GLY A 560 10.97 -13.95 40.31
C GLY A 560 10.59 -14.00 41.79
N LEU A 561 9.77 -14.99 42.15
CA LEU A 561 9.47 -15.31 43.56
C LEU A 561 10.69 -16.01 44.20
N PRO A 562 11.32 -15.45 45.25
CA PRO A 562 12.53 -16.02 45.83
C PRO A 562 12.33 -17.45 46.36
N ASP A 563 11.22 -17.70 47.05
CA ASP A 563 10.91 -19.01 47.66
C ASP A 563 10.64 -20.11 46.61
N ARG A 564 10.39 -19.74 45.36
CA ARG A 564 10.13 -20.66 44.25
C ARG A 564 11.26 -20.69 43.22
N LYS A 565 12.40 -20.05 43.51
CA LYS A 565 13.53 -19.90 42.59
C LYS A 565 13.94 -21.22 41.94
N ALA A 566 14.23 -22.25 42.74
CA ALA A 566 14.68 -23.54 42.21
C ALA A 566 13.67 -24.20 41.25
N ALA A 567 12.37 -24.14 41.58
CA ALA A 567 11.33 -24.73 40.75
C ALA A 567 11.13 -23.96 39.43
N ILE A 568 11.14 -22.62 39.48
CA ILE A 568 10.94 -21.77 38.31
C ILE A 568 12.17 -21.81 37.40
N ALA A 569 13.38 -21.69 37.94
CA ALA A 569 14.62 -21.80 37.18
C ALA A 569 14.75 -23.19 36.53
N GLY A 570 14.44 -24.27 37.25
CA GLY A 570 14.42 -25.63 36.70
C GLY A 570 13.35 -25.85 35.62
N ALA A 571 12.20 -25.18 35.71
CA ALA A 571 11.19 -25.20 34.64
C ALA A 571 11.68 -24.44 33.40
N LEU A 572 12.21 -23.23 33.56
CA LEU A 572 12.75 -22.43 32.45
C LEU A 572 13.91 -23.14 31.76
N ALA A 573 14.83 -23.76 32.50
CA ALA A 573 15.90 -24.56 31.95
C ALA A 573 15.40 -25.68 31.02
N ARG A 574 14.44 -26.49 31.50
CA ARG A 574 13.84 -27.58 30.71
C ARG A 574 13.14 -27.07 29.46
N THR A 575 12.45 -25.94 29.55
CA THR A 575 11.80 -25.30 28.39
C THR A 575 12.84 -24.83 27.37
N ILE A 576 13.97 -24.27 27.81
CA ILE A 576 15.07 -23.86 26.91
C ILE A 576 15.69 -25.10 26.25
N GLU A 577 15.93 -26.17 27.01
CA GLU A 577 16.43 -27.44 26.46
C GLU A 577 15.50 -28.05 25.42
N TYR A 578 14.19 -27.98 25.66
CA TYR A 578 13.17 -28.37 24.67
C TYR A 578 13.32 -27.58 23.38
N TYR A 579 13.40 -26.24 23.44
CA TYR A 579 13.56 -25.42 22.24
C TYR A 579 14.90 -25.61 21.54
N ILE A 580 15.98 -25.93 22.28
CA ILE A 580 17.25 -26.35 21.68
C ILE A 580 17.06 -27.64 20.88
N GLY A 581 16.30 -28.62 21.41
CA GLY A 581 15.99 -29.88 20.73
C GLY A 581 15.18 -29.69 19.44
N GLU A 582 14.23 -28.75 19.45
CA GLU A 582 13.40 -28.40 18.28
C GLU A 582 14.13 -27.50 17.26
N GLY A 583 15.30 -26.96 17.62
CA GLY A 583 16.01 -25.97 16.80
C GLY A 583 15.31 -24.60 16.75
N ASP A 584 14.36 -24.34 17.65
CA ASP A 584 13.68 -23.04 17.77
C ASP A 584 14.53 -22.07 18.60
N VAL A 585 15.46 -21.40 17.90
CA VAL A 585 16.34 -20.39 18.50
C VAL A 585 15.51 -19.31 19.18
N GLN A 586 14.55 -18.71 18.47
CA GLN A 586 13.86 -17.51 18.94
C GLN A 586 13.12 -17.76 20.26
N SER A 587 12.33 -18.83 20.34
CA SER A 587 11.61 -19.17 21.56
C SER A 587 12.56 -19.53 22.71
N GLY A 588 13.65 -20.23 22.41
CA GLY A 588 14.69 -20.54 23.39
C GLY A 588 15.38 -19.30 23.97
N GLU A 589 15.72 -18.31 23.13
CA GLU A 589 16.30 -17.04 23.58
C GLU A 589 15.33 -16.22 24.42
N GLN A 590 14.05 -16.20 24.07
CA GLN A 590 13.02 -15.52 24.86
C GLN A 590 12.88 -16.12 26.27
N GLN A 591 12.89 -17.45 26.38
CA GLN A 591 12.85 -18.10 27.70
C GLN A 591 14.13 -17.88 28.49
N TRP A 592 15.28 -17.84 27.83
CA TRP A 592 16.54 -17.49 28.47
C TRP A 592 16.55 -16.06 29.00
N ASP A 593 16.13 -15.08 28.20
CA ASP A 593 16.00 -13.68 28.63
C ASP A 593 15.04 -13.55 29.82
N ARG A 594 13.92 -14.29 29.81
CA ARG A 594 12.97 -14.34 30.92
C ARG A 594 13.60 -14.91 32.20
N TRP A 595 14.40 -15.97 32.11
CA TRP A 595 15.14 -16.48 33.26
C TRP A 595 16.07 -15.40 33.82
N GLN A 596 16.84 -14.75 32.96
CA GLN A 596 17.77 -13.71 33.37
C GLN A 596 17.08 -12.45 33.91
N GLN A 597 15.81 -12.19 33.57
CA GLN A 597 14.98 -11.15 34.21
C GLN A 597 14.55 -11.55 35.63
N GLN A 598 14.17 -12.81 35.82
CA GLN A 598 13.65 -13.30 37.10
C GLN A 598 14.75 -13.57 38.13
N TYR A 599 15.89 -14.13 37.70
CA TYR A 599 16.99 -14.57 38.56
C TYR A 599 18.35 -14.21 37.92
N PRO A 600 18.74 -12.92 37.90
CA PRO A 600 19.95 -12.45 37.22
C PRO A 600 21.26 -13.01 37.81
N ASP A 601 21.27 -13.39 39.08
CA ASP A 601 22.44 -13.95 39.77
C ASP A 601 22.75 -15.40 39.34
N ASP A 602 21.78 -16.15 38.82
CA ASP A 602 21.98 -17.51 38.24
C ASP A 602 22.93 -17.51 37.05
N PHE A 603 23.19 -16.33 36.45
CA PHE A 603 24.24 -16.17 35.47
C PHE A 603 25.60 -16.64 36.02
N LEU A 604 25.88 -16.36 37.29
CA LEU A 604 27.17 -16.68 37.94
C LEU A 604 27.34 -18.18 38.19
N GLU A 605 26.25 -18.96 38.22
CA GLU A 605 26.32 -20.42 38.38
C GLU A 605 26.83 -21.10 37.12
N GLY A 606 26.50 -20.56 35.94
CA GLY A 606 27.01 -21.01 34.64
C GLY A 606 26.09 -21.94 33.85
N TYR A 607 25.05 -22.52 34.46
CA TYR A 607 24.14 -23.40 33.72
C TYR A 607 23.35 -22.64 32.66
N SER A 608 22.80 -21.49 33.02
CA SER A 608 22.12 -20.59 32.09
C SER A 608 23.05 -20.16 30.94
N VAL A 609 24.34 -19.97 31.20
CA VAL A 609 25.35 -19.64 30.18
C VAL A 609 25.61 -20.82 29.24
N LEU A 610 25.67 -22.05 29.75
CA LEU A 610 25.78 -23.25 28.92
C LEU A 610 24.59 -23.38 27.96
N LEU A 611 23.36 -23.17 28.44
CA LEU A 611 22.18 -23.17 27.57
C LEU A 611 22.22 -22.03 26.55
N ARG A 612 22.72 -20.85 26.94
CA ARG A 612 22.91 -19.72 26.03
C ARG A 612 23.90 -20.04 24.90
N VAL A 613 25.03 -20.66 25.23
CA VAL A 613 26.06 -21.09 24.26
C VAL A 613 25.48 -22.14 23.31
N ARG A 614 24.64 -23.06 23.79
CA ARG A 614 23.94 -24.03 22.92
C ARG A 614 22.94 -23.35 21.98
N LEU A 615 22.18 -22.36 22.46
CA LEU A 615 21.31 -21.54 21.59
C LEU A 615 22.12 -20.78 20.52
N MET A 616 23.32 -20.28 20.87
CA MET A 616 24.22 -19.63 19.91
C MET A 616 24.78 -20.63 18.86
N GLU A 617 25.04 -21.88 19.26
CA GLU A 617 25.46 -22.95 18.34
C GLU A 617 24.36 -23.24 17.30
N ILE A 618 23.12 -23.46 17.73
CA ILE A 618 22.00 -23.69 16.79
C ILE A 618 21.63 -22.45 15.98
N ALA A 619 21.94 -21.25 16.48
CA ALA A 619 21.89 -19.98 15.76
C ALA A 619 23.03 -19.79 14.75
N LYS A 620 23.87 -20.82 14.52
CA LYS A 620 24.96 -20.84 13.54
C LYS A 620 26.05 -19.78 13.78
N VAL A 621 26.32 -19.44 15.04
CA VAL A 621 27.43 -18.56 15.44
C VAL A 621 28.45 -19.29 16.35
N PRO A 622 29.03 -20.42 15.91
CA PRO A 622 29.82 -21.31 16.77
C PRO A 622 31.09 -20.66 17.32
N GLU A 623 31.73 -19.76 16.57
CA GLU A 623 32.93 -19.05 17.04
C GLU A 623 32.60 -18.04 18.15
N ALA A 624 31.49 -17.31 18.00
CA ALA A 624 31.01 -16.42 19.05
C ALA A 624 30.61 -17.24 20.30
N ALA A 625 29.93 -18.37 20.11
CA ALA A 625 29.56 -19.29 21.19
C ALA A 625 30.80 -19.80 21.94
N ALA A 626 31.86 -20.18 21.22
CA ALA A 626 33.12 -20.60 21.82
C ALA A 626 33.81 -19.49 22.62
N ARG A 627 33.86 -18.25 22.09
CA ARG A 627 34.42 -17.10 22.81
C ARG A 627 33.68 -16.83 24.11
N ILE A 628 32.35 -16.89 24.10
CA ILE A 628 31.52 -16.70 25.30
C ILE A 628 31.74 -17.83 26.32
N ALA A 629 31.79 -19.08 25.86
CA ALA A 629 32.01 -20.24 26.72
C ALA A 629 33.40 -20.18 27.39
N GLU A 630 34.44 -19.87 26.62
CA GLU A 630 35.79 -19.63 27.15
C GLU A 630 35.80 -18.47 28.15
N ALA A 631 35.25 -17.31 27.76
CA ALA A 631 35.22 -16.12 28.60
C ALA A 631 34.58 -16.39 29.96
N PHE A 632 33.45 -17.10 29.98
CA PHE A 632 32.80 -17.47 31.23
C PHE A 632 33.62 -18.44 32.06
N ALA A 633 34.16 -19.51 31.47
CA ALA A 633 34.95 -20.49 32.21
C ALA A 633 36.23 -19.89 32.82
N LEU A 634 36.84 -18.92 32.13
CA LEU A 634 37.97 -18.16 32.66
C LEU A 634 37.57 -17.21 33.79
N ALA A 635 36.41 -16.55 33.66
CA ALA A 635 35.88 -15.63 34.66
C ALA A 635 35.43 -16.35 35.94
N MET A 636 34.82 -17.53 35.79
CA MET A 636 34.18 -18.28 36.86
C MET A 636 34.78 -19.69 36.98
N PRO A 637 36.09 -19.84 37.28
CA PRO A 637 36.77 -21.13 37.23
C PRO A 637 36.28 -22.13 38.29
N ARG A 638 35.56 -21.65 39.32
CA ARG A 638 34.96 -22.50 40.37
C ARG A 638 33.52 -22.95 40.06
N SER A 639 32.93 -22.50 38.94
CA SER A 639 31.62 -22.98 38.51
C SER A 639 31.69 -24.46 38.16
N SER A 640 30.68 -25.24 38.56
CA SER A 640 30.54 -26.65 38.16
C SER A 640 30.33 -26.83 36.64
N TYR A 641 30.04 -25.75 35.91
CA TYR A 641 29.85 -25.76 34.46
C TYR A 641 31.08 -25.28 33.69
N ALA A 642 32.11 -24.74 34.36
CA ALA A 642 33.32 -24.27 33.70
C ALA A 642 34.05 -25.37 32.89
N PRO A 643 34.20 -26.62 33.37
CA PRO A 643 34.79 -27.71 32.58
C PRO A 643 34.00 -27.98 31.28
N ARG A 644 32.67 -28.08 31.39
CA ARG A 644 31.78 -28.33 30.25
C ARG A 644 31.75 -27.18 29.25
N LEU A 645 31.91 -25.94 29.69
CA LEU A 645 32.02 -24.77 28.82
C LEU A 645 33.36 -24.74 28.07
N LEU A 646 34.48 -25.08 28.72
CA LEU A 646 35.79 -25.22 28.04
C LEU A 646 35.78 -26.33 26.99
N ASP A 647 35.19 -27.48 27.33
CA ASP A 647 35.01 -28.59 26.39
C ASP A 647 34.15 -28.15 25.19
N THR A 648 33.03 -27.48 25.45
CA THR A 648 32.15 -26.94 24.41
C THR A 648 32.89 -25.95 23.50
N ALA A 649 33.66 -25.01 24.08
CA ALA A 649 34.46 -24.06 23.31
C ALA A 649 35.51 -24.75 22.43
N SER A 650 36.23 -25.74 22.98
CA SER A 650 37.22 -26.55 22.26
C SER A 650 36.58 -27.27 21.08
N ARG A 651 35.42 -27.92 21.29
CA ARG A 651 34.65 -28.64 20.26
C ARG A 651 34.20 -27.71 19.13
N LEU A 652 33.65 -26.54 19.48
CA LEU A 652 33.15 -25.57 18.50
C LEU A 652 34.27 -25.01 17.61
N LEU A 653 35.48 -24.86 18.14
CA LEU A 653 36.64 -24.36 17.41
C LEU A 653 37.47 -25.46 16.71
N ALA A 654 37.16 -26.74 16.92
CA ALA A 654 37.99 -27.84 16.41
C ALA A 654 38.26 -27.78 14.90
N LYS A 655 37.31 -27.24 14.13
CA LYS A 655 37.43 -27.07 12.67
C LYS A 655 37.97 -25.71 12.25
N THR A 656 37.55 -24.62 12.90
CA THR A 656 37.86 -23.25 12.48
C THR A 656 39.16 -22.71 13.09
N ASP A 657 39.50 -23.11 14.31
CA ASP A 657 40.75 -22.76 14.99
C ASP A 657 41.27 -23.97 15.81
N PRO A 658 41.93 -24.94 15.15
CA PRO A 658 42.40 -26.16 15.80
C PRO A 658 43.52 -25.89 16.82
N VAL A 659 44.26 -24.78 16.67
CA VAL A 659 45.31 -24.39 17.63
C VAL A 659 44.67 -23.96 18.94
N LYS A 660 43.69 -23.05 18.87
CA LYS A 660 42.94 -22.62 20.05
C LYS A 660 42.13 -23.76 20.66
N SER A 661 41.52 -24.61 19.84
CA SER A 661 40.81 -25.81 20.29
C SER A 661 41.69 -26.72 21.16
N ARG A 662 42.92 -27.03 20.71
CA ARG A 662 43.90 -27.81 21.50
C ARG A 662 44.32 -27.09 22.78
N ALA A 663 44.57 -25.78 22.72
CA ALA A 663 44.94 -25.00 23.90
C ALA A 663 43.83 -25.01 24.98
N LEU A 664 42.56 -24.94 24.58
CA LEU A 664 41.42 -25.05 25.49
C LEU A 664 41.31 -26.45 26.10
N ARG A 665 41.60 -27.50 25.32
CA ARG A 665 41.61 -28.88 25.81
C ARG A 665 42.72 -29.11 26.84
N GLU A 666 43.92 -28.59 26.60
CA GLU A 666 45.00 -28.65 27.58
C GLU A 666 44.67 -27.83 28.83
N MET A 667 44.02 -26.67 28.69
CA MET A 667 43.54 -25.90 29.83
C MET A 667 42.51 -26.68 30.66
N LEU A 668 41.59 -27.41 30.02
CA LEU A 668 40.63 -28.27 30.70
C LEU A 668 41.34 -29.34 31.55
N LYS A 669 42.34 -30.04 30.98
CA LYS A 669 43.15 -31.04 31.70
C LYS A 669 43.92 -30.44 32.88
N GLN A 670 44.52 -29.27 32.68
CA GLN A 670 45.35 -28.63 33.71
C GLN A 670 44.52 -28.07 34.86
N LYS A 671 43.38 -27.43 34.56
CA LYS A 671 42.54 -26.78 35.59
C LYS A 671 41.54 -27.73 36.25
N TYR A 672 41.14 -28.80 35.57
CA TYR A 672 40.09 -29.73 36.02
C TYR A 672 40.46 -31.21 35.82
N PRO A 673 41.60 -31.69 36.36
CA PRO A 673 42.10 -33.05 36.12
C PRO A 673 41.17 -34.17 36.62
N GLU A 674 40.29 -33.85 37.57
CA GLU A 674 39.32 -34.79 38.16
C GLU A 674 37.98 -34.82 37.39
N ASP A 675 37.74 -33.89 36.46
CA ASP A 675 36.49 -33.87 35.70
C ASP A 675 36.52 -34.95 34.61
N PRO A 676 35.46 -35.77 34.44
CA PRO A 676 35.41 -36.81 33.41
C PRO A 676 35.73 -36.29 32.00
N LEU A 677 35.30 -35.06 31.69
CA LEU A 677 35.56 -34.46 30.38
C LEU A 677 37.05 -34.22 30.15
N SER A 678 37.86 -34.08 31.19
CA SER A 678 39.33 -33.91 31.05
C SER A 678 40.04 -35.22 30.70
N GLN A 679 39.44 -36.36 31.04
CA GLN A 679 40.01 -37.70 30.89
C GLN A 679 39.58 -38.38 29.58
N GLU A 680 38.54 -37.89 28.91
CA GLU A 680 38.12 -38.39 27.60
C GLU A 680 39.21 -38.15 26.53
N GLY A 681 39.86 -39.22 26.05
CA GLY A 681 40.63 -39.18 24.81
C GLY A 681 39.68 -39.35 23.63
N ARG A 682 39.46 -38.31 22.82
CA ARG A 682 38.78 -38.42 21.54
C ARG A 682 39.70 -38.05 20.40
#